data_AF-A0A5B9ELD2-F1
#
_entry.id   AF-A0A5B9ELD2-F1
#
_cell.length_a   1.000
_cell.length_b   1.000
_cell.length_c   1.000
_cell.angle_alpha   90.00
_cell.angle_beta   90.00
_cell.angle_gamma   90.00
#
_symmetry.space_group_name_H-M   'P 1'
#
loop_
_entity.id
_entity.type
_entity.pdbx_description
1 polymer ?
#
loop_
_entity_poly.entity_id
_entity_poly.type
_entity_poly.pdbx_seq_one_letter_code
_entity_poly.pdbx_strand_id
1 'polypeptide(L)'
;MAERQRIRIFRKHMGDVVLHLALGASIVLYGCGTGQSGTSAVSNSTSGAGSSGSTSSGAPLLTLSGTQLAFPDTSVGAASAAQNITLSNTGTAAATVQSINVTGSFHSDTSLCLGTLGANAKCTMAVLFTPDQSGTLTGGITFATSTGSLTVTASGKGISQTLTVSTAAASLREGESTQFTALLNGASTTQSITWRTDSGSVTTDGTYTASSNVTASTTAHITASLTATPSVTATLALPIGRALPTLTSSTPTQIDAGATTTLTITGTHLSNLSQLMINGQSQSFTKVSDTQISVQAAMQSWDSGSIAIKGSMSGSDGGSTGTLQLSVKALPVSYDAAVRFLQQAAYGATPAAVQQVQQMGMSSWIDQQLKNPAYDYTSTAGLSYGQYYRNTQSLQYSLRQRVSSALSHVYVASGSSACVSTDCGPYWEAVLENDAFGNARTLLKDVAVNPLMGSYLDNANNAAYNGIVPNQNFAREFMQLMTIGTVQLNQDGTAVLDANGQPVPTYTQSNIAEMANALSGWKYARAGELLPQIQVPMVMAEGWHNQGAKNILPGITLPAGQRGEVDLDAVVETLFNHPNYGPFLSRRLIQHLVTSNPSPAYIARIAAVFADDGNGVRGNLGAVVKAILLDKEARKGDDAAQVDSASGHYMEPALYLANVMNAVQGVYTDDQVRNVDAAMGQALYSPSSVFSYYSPDHMLPNGTYAPEAQLLTNANGVTKLGLIYSIFTNKQPGFQVNWKTSPFSNATSTDDFLARVNHLLYHGQMPDSVRTTLTNYIAANTGSSINSMLPDLMFMAVSSAAYQTIQ
;
A
#
# COMPACT_ATOMS: atom_id res chain seq x y z
N MET A 1 3.48 45.38 -19.62
CA MET A 1 3.07 45.97 -18.33
C MET A 1 1.77 45.36 -17.78
N ALA A 2 1.45 44.10 -18.10
CA ALA A 2 0.28 43.36 -17.61
C ALA A 2 0.68 42.03 -16.92
N GLU A 3 1.90 41.96 -16.39
CA GLU A 3 2.49 40.74 -15.82
C GLU A 3 3.14 40.99 -14.43
N ARG A 4 2.75 42.08 -13.76
CA ARG A 4 3.15 42.38 -12.37
C ARG A 4 1.98 42.53 -11.39
N GLN A 5 0.76 42.17 -11.80
CA GLN A 5 -0.43 42.22 -10.95
C GLN A 5 -1.07 40.85 -10.62
N ARG A 6 -0.49 39.72 -11.06
CA ARG A 6 -0.97 38.37 -10.67
C ARG A 6 -0.20 37.69 -9.52
N ILE A 7 0.83 38.34 -8.97
CA ILE A 7 1.64 37.82 -7.84
C ILE A 7 1.22 38.43 -6.47
N ARG A 8 0.05 39.09 -6.39
CA ARG A 8 -0.48 39.66 -5.12
C ARG A 8 -1.80 39.07 -4.63
N ILE A 9 -2.30 37.99 -5.24
CA ILE A 9 -3.53 37.29 -4.82
C ILE A 9 -3.23 35.81 -4.52
N PHE A 10 -2.10 35.52 -3.88
CA PHE A 10 -1.77 34.17 -3.41
C PHE A 10 -1.14 34.13 -2.00
N ARG A 11 -1.25 35.23 -1.24
CA ARG A 11 -0.63 35.36 0.09
C ARG A 11 -1.60 35.77 1.20
N LYS A 12 -2.89 35.47 1.05
CA LYS A 12 -3.91 35.89 2.03
C LYS A 12 -4.90 34.79 2.45
N HIS A 13 -4.59 33.51 2.34
CA HIS A 13 -5.41 32.42 2.91
C HIS A 13 -4.52 31.29 3.46
N MET A 14 -3.72 31.60 4.48
CA MET A 14 -3.23 30.63 5.47
C MET A 14 -2.94 31.40 6.77
N GLY A 15 -3.99 31.55 7.58
CA GLY A 15 -3.90 31.82 9.00
C GLY A 15 -4.52 30.64 9.73
N ASP A 16 -4.00 30.38 10.93
CA ASP A 16 -4.49 29.44 11.94
C ASP A 16 -3.90 28.01 11.92
N VAL A 17 -2.72 27.87 12.52
CA VAL A 17 -2.50 26.84 13.55
C VAL A 17 -1.74 27.48 14.72
N VAL A 18 -2.45 27.59 15.83
CA VAL A 18 -2.01 28.06 17.15
C VAL A 18 -1.26 26.93 17.85
N LEU A 19 0.00 27.16 18.22
CA LEU A 19 0.78 26.28 19.10
C LEU A 19 0.68 26.79 20.54
N HIS A 20 -0.14 26.14 21.37
CA HIS A 20 -0.14 26.31 22.83
C HIS A 20 0.67 25.16 23.45
N LEU A 21 1.85 25.47 23.98
CA LEU A 21 2.59 24.62 24.92
C LEU A 21 2.60 25.33 26.28
N ALA A 22 1.65 24.96 27.13
CA ALA A 22 1.60 25.38 28.53
C ALA A 22 2.35 24.35 29.38
N LEU A 23 3.56 24.70 29.82
CA LEU A 23 4.25 24.03 30.93
C LEU A 23 3.96 24.84 32.20
N GLY A 24 2.97 24.39 32.96
CA GLY A 24 2.67 24.89 34.31
C GLY A 24 3.16 23.90 35.35
N ALA A 25 4.31 24.16 35.96
CA ALA A 25 4.76 23.49 37.17
C ALA A 25 4.80 24.54 38.30
N SER A 26 3.75 24.55 39.12
CA SER A 26 3.69 25.33 40.35
C SER A 26 4.34 24.53 41.49
N ILE A 27 5.47 25.02 41.97
CA ILE A 27 6.10 24.59 43.22
C ILE A 27 5.35 25.24 44.38
N VAL A 28 4.83 24.40 45.28
CA VAL A 28 4.17 24.79 46.52
C VAL A 28 5.23 25.08 47.58
N LEU A 29 5.18 26.30 48.13
CA LEU A 29 5.80 26.70 49.39
C LEU A 29 5.10 26.02 50.57
N TYR A 30 5.86 25.42 51.49
CA TYR A 30 5.40 25.22 52.87
C TYR A 30 6.22 26.13 53.79
N GLY A 31 5.53 27.15 54.31
CA GLY A 31 5.99 27.98 55.40
C GLY A 31 5.54 27.43 56.76
N CYS A 32 6.44 27.61 57.73
CA CYS A 32 6.24 27.99 59.12
C CYS A 32 5.20 27.26 59.99
N GLY A 33 5.72 26.59 61.03
CA GLY A 33 5.58 27.14 62.38
C GLY A 33 4.50 26.52 63.26
N THR A 34 4.93 25.89 64.35
CA THR A 34 4.18 25.90 65.62
C THR A 34 5.18 25.90 66.77
N GLY A 35 5.40 27.08 67.35
CA GLY A 35 5.77 27.20 68.76
C GLY A 35 4.53 27.67 69.52
N GLN A 36 4.25 27.07 70.67
CA GLN A 36 3.59 27.72 71.80
C GLN A 36 3.68 26.80 73.03
N SER A 37 4.26 27.33 74.10
CA SER A 37 3.62 27.63 75.39
C SER A 37 3.61 26.40 76.31
N GLY A 38 4.21 26.41 77.50
CA GLY A 38 4.26 27.48 78.49
C GLY A 38 3.09 27.29 79.43
N THR A 39 3.33 26.77 80.64
CA THR A 39 2.54 27.11 81.82
C THR A 39 3.34 26.91 83.09
N SER A 40 3.18 27.91 83.93
CA SER A 40 3.89 28.17 85.16
C SER A 40 3.38 27.37 86.34
N ALA A 41 4.29 27.27 87.31
CA ALA A 41 4.10 27.03 88.72
C ALA A 41 2.72 27.42 89.30
N VAL A 42 2.23 26.57 90.19
CA VAL A 42 1.29 26.95 91.25
C VAL A 42 2.01 26.83 92.59
N SER A 43 2.08 27.97 93.23
CA SER A 43 2.37 28.27 94.63
C SER A 43 1.59 27.42 95.64
N ASN A 44 2.17 27.15 96.81
CA ASN A 44 1.39 27.33 98.03
C ASN A 44 2.27 27.79 99.21
N SER A 45 1.74 28.80 99.90
CA SER A 45 2.32 29.51 101.03
C SER A 45 1.93 28.86 102.36
N THR A 46 2.95 28.70 103.22
CA THR A 46 3.01 28.95 104.66
C THR A 46 1.76 28.84 105.55
N SER A 47 1.97 28.09 106.64
CA SER A 47 1.64 28.33 108.07
C SER A 47 1.02 27.06 108.67
N GLY A 48 1.36 26.57 109.85
CA GLY A 48 2.23 27.02 110.93
C GLY A 48 1.82 26.24 112.18
N ALA A 49 2.83 25.75 112.93
CA ALA A 49 2.83 25.41 114.36
C ALA A 49 1.86 24.37 114.95
N GLY A 50 2.41 23.54 115.84
CA GLY A 50 1.66 22.92 116.93
C GLY A 50 2.12 21.52 117.33
N SER A 51 3.11 21.45 118.22
CA SER A 51 3.59 20.20 118.83
C SER A 51 2.56 19.58 119.78
N SER A 52 2.51 18.25 119.86
CA SER A 52 2.51 17.50 121.13
C SER A 52 2.49 16.00 120.83
N GLY A 53 3.47 15.27 121.34
CA GLY A 53 3.55 13.81 121.23
C GLY A 53 2.84 13.12 122.40
N SER A 54 2.17 12.00 122.11
CA SER A 54 2.37 10.72 122.80
C SER A 54 1.44 9.62 122.25
N THR A 55 2.08 8.56 121.75
CA THR A 55 1.73 7.13 121.79
C THR A 55 0.25 6.71 121.67
N SER A 56 -0.14 6.19 120.50
CA SER A 56 -1.26 5.23 120.37
C SER A 56 -1.13 4.31 119.14
N SER A 57 -1.48 3.04 119.37
CA SER A 57 -1.95 1.96 118.47
C SER A 57 -1.61 2.04 116.96
N GLY A 58 -0.86 1.05 116.46
CA GLY A 58 -0.52 0.91 115.05
C GLY A 58 -1.74 0.75 114.13
N ALA A 59 -1.75 1.52 113.03
CA ALA A 59 -2.84 1.59 112.05
C ALA A 59 -2.49 0.83 110.74
N PRO A 60 -3.49 0.40 109.96
CA PRO A 60 -3.26 -0.12 108.61
C PRO A 60 -2.74 1.00 107.69
N LEU A 61 -1.81 0.68 106.80
CA LEU A 61 -1.27 1.65 105.83
C LEU A 61 -1.21 1.01 104.45
N LEU A 62 -2.22 1.30 103.63
CA LEU A 62 -2.34 0.78 102.28
C LEU A 62 -1.59 1.62 101.26
N THR A 63 -0.86 0.95 100.39
CA THR A 63 -0.11 1.57 99.29
C THR A 63 -0.32 0.76 98.01
N LEU A 64 -0.41 1.45 96.88
CA LEU A 64 -0.50 0.83 95.56
C LEU A 64 0.88 0.84 94.90
N SER A 65 1.14 -0.16 94.05
CA SER A 65 2.41 -0.23 93.30
C SER A 65 2.59 0.87 92.27
N GLY A 66 1.55 1.66 91.98
CA GLY A 66 1.61 2.84 91.13
C GLY A 66 0.30 3.64 91.21
N THR A 67 0.34 4.89 90.77
CA THR A 67 -0.84 5.78 90.68
C THR A 67 -1.46 5.81 89.29
N GLN A 68 -0.77 5.27 88.28
CA GLN A 68 -1.24 5.13 86.90
C GLN A 68 -0.83 3.79 86.29
N LEU A 69 -1.72 3.17 85.51
CA LEU A 69 -1.40 2.08 84.58
C LEU A 69 -1.47 2.61 83.15
N ALA A 70 -0.33 2.58 82.46
CA ALA A 70 -0.26 2.88 81.03
C ALA A 70 -0.26 1.58 80.22
N PHE A 71 -1.21 1.47 79.31
CA PHE A 71 -1.32 0.33 78.40
C PHE A 71 -0.71 0.68 77.05
N PRO A 72 -0.11 -0.31 76.36
CA PRO A 72 0.36 -0.09 75.00
C PRO A 72 -0.81 0.28 74.08
N ASP A 73 -0.50 1.00 73.02
CA ASP A 73 -1.41 1.24 71.90
C ASP A 73 -2.00 -0.10 71.44
N THR A 74 -3.32 -0.23 71.55
CA THR A 74 -4.04 -1.49 71.31
C THR A 74 -5.10 -1.24 70.25
N SER A 75 -5.20 -2.13 69.27
CA SER A 75 -6.19 -2.01 68.21
C SER A 75 -7.62 -2.10 68.78
N VAL A 76 -8.53 -1.30 68.24
CA VAL A 76 -9.95 -1.36 68.61
C VAL A 76 -10.48 -2.79 68.43
N GLY A 77 -11.10 -3.34 69.47
CA GLY A 77 -11.64 -4.70 69.54
C GLY A 77 -10.65 -5.80 69.97
N ALA A 78 -9.35 -5.49 70.11
CA ALA A 78 -8.34 -6.41 70.63
C ALA A 78 -8.05 -6.17 72.11
N ALA A 79 -7.64 -7.21 72.83
CA ALA A 79 -7.17 -7.08 74.22
C ALA A 79 -5.65 -6.81 74.25
N SER A 80 -5.23 -5.88 75.09
CA SER A 80 -3.82 -5.58 75.35
C SER A 80 -3.14 -6.70 76.15
N ALA A 81 -1.80 -6.64 76.24
CA ALA A 81 -1.10 -7.37 77.29
C ALA A 81 -1.51 -6.83 78.68
N ALA A 82 -1.75 -7.72 79.63
CA ALA A 82 -2.19 -7.34 80.96
C ALA A 82 -1.10 -6.55 81.72
N GLN A 83 -1.50 -5.50 82.42
CA GLN A 83 -0.67 -4.76 83.36
C GLN A 83 -1.08 -5.10 84.80
N ASN A 84 -0.10 -5.29 85.67
CA ASN A 84 -0.36 -5.68 87.05
C ASN A 84 -0.39 -4.48 87.99
N ILE A 85 -1.39 -4.43 88.88
CA ILE A 85 -1.45 -3.49 90.01
C ILE A 85 -1.44 -4.25 91.32
N THR A 86 -0.56 -3.86 92.25
CA THR A 86 -0.42 -4.51 93.56
C THR A 86 -0.83 -3.57 94.68
N LEU A 87 -1.80 -3.98 95.50
CA LEU A 87 -2.16 -3.33 96.75
C LEU A 87 -1.38 -3.97 97.90
N SER A 88 -0.65 -3.16 98.67
CA SER A 88 0.19 -3.61 99.79
C SER A 88 -0.25 -2.95 101.09
N ASN A 89 -0.44 -3.73 102.15
CA ASN A 89 -0.63 -3.21 103.49
C ASN A 89 0.72 -3.16 104.22
N THR A 90 1.33 -1.98 104.27
CA THR A 90 2.62 -1.73 104.93
C THR A 90 2.48 -1.31 106.40
N GLY A 91 1.24 -1.19 106.88
CA GLY A 91 0.93 -0.89 108.28
C GLY A 91 1.01 -2.15 109.15
N THR A 92 0.85 -1.95 110.45
CA THR A 92 0.97 -3.02 111.44
C THR A 92 -0.37 -3.66 111.82
N ALA A 93 -1.48 -3.20 111.23
CA ALA A 93 -2.83 -3.74 111.43
C ALA A 93 -3.50 -4.10 110.08
N ALA A 94 -4.46 -5.03 110.09
CA ALA A 94 -5.15 -5.48 108.87
C ALA A 94 -6.11 -4.43 108.31
N ALA A 95 -6.26 -4.38 106.97
CA ALA A 95 -7.24 -3.55 106.29
C ALA A 95 -8.18 -4.42 105.44
N THR A 96 -9.45 -4.05 105.33
CA THR A 96 -10.42 -4.79 104.50
C THR A 96 -10.70 -4.03 103.21
N VAL A 97 -10.54 -4.69 102.07
CA VAL A 97 -10.96 -4.20 100.75
C VAL A 97 -12.41 -4.63 100.52
N GLN A 98 -13.31 -3.66 100.49
CA GLN A 98 -14.76 -3.85 100.46
C GLN A 98 -15.28 -4.03 99.04
N SER A 99 -14.77 -3.26 98.10
CA SER A 99 -15.11 -3.37 96.68
C SER A 99 -13.98 -2.84 95.79
N ILE A 100 -13.96 -3.32 94.56
CA ILE A 100 -13.03 -2.85 93.52
C ILE A 100 -13.87 -2.56 92.27
N ASN A 101 -13.80 -1.32 91.80
CA ASN A 101 -14.50 -0.90 90.58
C ASN A 101 -13.48 -0.55 89.49
N VAL A 102 -13.64 -1.15 88.31
CA VAL A 102 -12.82 -0.90 87.12
C VAL A 102 -13.74 -0.30 86.05
N THR A 103 -13.41 0.89 85.56
CA THR A 103 -14.26 1.66 84.65
C THR A 103 -13.57 1.93 83.30
N GLY A 104 -14.37 2.26 82.28
CA GLY A 104 -13.88 2.50 80.92
C GLY A 104 -13.61 1.19 80.17
N SER A 105 -12.64 1.20 79.26
CA SER A 105 -12.29 0.04 78.41
C SER A 105 -11.30 -0.92 79.09
N PHE A 106 -11.32 -1.00 80.42
CA PHE A 106 -10.40 -1.80 81.22
C PHE A 106 -11.15 -2.89 81.97
N HIS A 107 -10.53 -4.07 82.06
CA HIS A 107 -11.15 -5.26 82.65
C HIS A 107 -10.14 -5.97 83.55
N SER A 108 -10.60 -6.48 84.70
CA SER A 108 -9.76 -7.23 85.64
C SER A 108 -10.63 -8.23 86.38
N ASP A 109 -10.06 -9.37 86.76
CA ASP A 109 -10.65 -10.20 87.81
C ASP A 109 -10.41 -9.54 89.17
N THR A 110 -11.46 -8.98 89.75
CA THR A 110 -11.39 -8.22 91.01
C THR A 110 -11.48 -9.10 92.24
N SER A 111 -11.89 -10.37 92.09
CA SER A 111 -12.09 -11.29 93.21
C SER A 111 -10.80 -11.57 93.99
N LEU A 112 -9.65 -11.43 93.32
CA LEU A 112 -8.33 -11.73 93.87
C LEU A 112 -7.93 -10.82 95.02
N CYS A 113 -8.42 -9.57 95.07
CA CYS A 113 -8.03 -8.58 96.08
C CYS A 113 -9.16 -8.10 97.01
N LEU A 114 -10.31 -8.78 97.03
CA LEU A 114 -11.40 -8.50 97.96
C LEU A 114 -11.18 -9.20 99.31
N GLY A 115 -11.65 -8.59 100.40
CA GLY A 115 -11.54 -9.15 101.75
C GLY A 115 -10.38 -8.56 102.59
N THR A 116 -9.95 -9.27 103.62
CA THR A 116 -8.98 -8.76 104.60
C THR A 116 -7.53 -8.93 104.12
N LEU A 117 -6.83 -7.81 103.94
CA LEU A 117 -5.40 -7.72 103.67
C LEU A 117 -4.64 -7.53 104.99
N GLY A 118 -4.04 -8.61 105.50
CA GLY A 118 -3.27 -8.61 106.75
C GLY A 118 -2.08 -7.64 106.73
N ALA A 119 -1.50 -7.37 107.91
CA ALA A 119 -0.30 -6.55 108.02
C ALA A 119 0.86 -7.17 107.20
N ASN A 120 1.58 -6.33 106.44
CA ASN A 120 2.64 -6.72 105.49
C ASN A 120 2.20 -7.62 104.31
N ALA A 121 0.90 -7.87 104.12
CA ALA A 121 0.40 -8.66 103.00
C ALA A 121 0.21 -7.83 101.72
N LYS A 122 0.22 -8.50 100.57
CA LYS A 122 0.02 -7.90 99.24
C LYS A 122 -0.99 -8.69 98.42
N CYS A 123 -1.69 -8.00 97.54
CA CYS A 123 -2.52 -8.62 96.51
C CYS A 123 -2.28 -7.97 95.16
N THR A 124 -2.22 -8.76 94.09
CA THR A 124 -1.95 -8.30 92.72
C THR A 124 -3.09 -8.69 91.78
N MET A 125 -3.56 -7.74 90.97
CA MET A 125 -4.52 -8.00 89.89
C MET A 125 -3.91 -7.71 88.52
N ALA A 126 -4.23 -8.54 87.55
CA ALA A 126 -3.92 -8.33 86.14
C ALA A 126 -5.08 -7.60 85.46
N VAL A 127 -4.80 -6.39 84.97
CA VAL A 127 -5.77 -5.54 84.28
C VAL A 127 -5.48 -5.58 82.78
N LEU A 128 -6.50 -5.79 81.96
CA LEU A 128 -6.47 -5.77 80.50
C LEU A 128 -7.11 -4.49 79.99
N PHE A 129 -6.68 -4.02 78.81
CA PHE A 129 -7.28 -2.90 78.08
C PHE A 129 -7.84 -3.41 76.76
N THR A 130 -9.14 -3.23 76.53
CA THR A 130 -9.84 -3.66 75.32
C THR A 130 -10.60 -2.46 74.74
N PRO A 131 -9.93 -1.58 73.95
CA PRO A 131 -10.57 -0.37 73.42
C PRO A 131 -11.71 -0.71 72.47
N ASP A 132 -12.84 -0.03 72.61
CA ASP A 132 -14.00 -0.10 71.71
C ASP A 132 -14.05 1.09 70.72
N GLN A 133 -13.21 2.11 70.94
CA GLN A 133 -13.05 3.27 70.06
C GLN A 133 -11.59 3.70 69.93
N SER A 134 -11.26 4.45 68.87
CA SER A 134 -9.91 4.97 68.67
C SER A 134 -9.64 6.24 69.48
N GLY A 135 -8.40 6.47 69.89
CA GLY A 135 -7.99 7.62 70.69
C GLY A 135 -7.58 7.22 72.11
N THR A 136 -7.13 8.18 72.90
CA THR A 136 -6.75 7.93 74.29
C THR A 136 -8.00 7.72 75.13
N LEU A 137 -8.11 6.52 75.70
CA LEU A 137 -9.20 6.12 76.58
C LEU A 137 -8.66 6.04 78.01
N THR A 138 -9.38 6.64 78.94
CA THR A 138 -9.03 6.66 80.36
C THR A 138 -10.10 5.99 81.19
N GLY A 139 -9.68 5.41 82.32
CA GLY A 139 -10.52 4.72 83.27
C GLY A 139 -9.91 4.79 84.66
N GLY A 140 -10.63 4.26 85.65
CA GLY A 140 -10.17 4.21 87.03
C GLY A 140 -10.31 2.81 87.61
N ILE A 141 -9.31 2.39 88.39
CA ILE A 141 -9.38 1.22 89.25
C ILE A 141 -9.43 1.74 90.68
N THR A 142 -10.58 1.62 91.34
CA THR A 142 -10.78 2.16 92.69
C THR A 142 -10.98 1.03 93.68
N PHE A 143 -10.12 0.97 94.69
CA PHE A 143 -10.22 0.08 95.84
C PHE A 143 -10.89 0.83 96.98
N ALA A 144 -12.13 0.47 97.32
CA ALA A 144 -12.80 0.97 98.52
C ALA A 144 -12.36 0.11 99.71
N THR A 145 -11.77 0.72 100.73
CA THR A 145 -11.20 -0.02 101.87
C THR A 145 -11.68 0.54 103.21
N SER A 146 -11.45 -0.22 104.28
CA SER A 146 -11.74 0.22 105.66
C SER A 146 -10.95 1.47 106.09
N THR A 147 -9.91 1.87 105.35
CA THR A 147 -9.09 3.06 105.62
C THR A 147 -9.30 4.20 104.62
N GLY A 148 -10.29 4.09 103.73
CA GLY A 148 -10.55 5.04 102.64
C GLY A 148 -10.40 4.43 101.26
N SER A 149 -10.56 5.24 100.21
CA SER A 149 -10.46 4.78 98.82
C SER A 149 -9.09 5.08 98.23
N LEU A 150 -8.51 4.09 97.55
CA LEU A 150 -7.31 4.28 96.74
C LEU A 150 -7.67 4.08 95.27
N THR A 151 -7.30 5.03 94.42
CA THR A 151 -7.61 4.99 92.98
C THR A 151 -6.34 5.02 92.15
N VAL A 152 -6.29 4.18 91.12
CA VAL A 152 -5.28 4.17 90.06
C VAL A 152 -5.96 4.61 88.77
N THR A 153 -5.36 5.56 88.05
CA THR A 153 -5.84 5.92 86.71
C THR A 153 -5.30 4.92 85.70
N ALA A 154 -6.13 4.42 84.80
CA ALA A 154 -5.71 3.60 83.68
C ALA A 154 -5.84 4.41 82.40
N SER A 155 -4.83 4.35 81.53
CA SER A 155 -4.85 5.01 80.24
C SER A 155 -4.27 4.08 79.17
N GLY A 156 -4.97 3.94 78.07
CA GLY A 156 -4.52 3.23 76.89
C GLY A 156 -5.02 3.94 75.65
N LYS A 157 -4.38 3.73 74.51
CA LYS A 157 -4.82 4.33 73.24
C LYS A 157 -5.39 3.27 72.32
N GLY A 158 -6.65 3.43 71.94
CA GLY A 158 -7.27 2.65 70.87
C GLY A 158 -6.72 3.07 69.52
N ILE A 159 -6.17 2.13 68.76
CA ILE A 159 -5.71 2.38 67.38
C ILE A 159 -6.77 1.89 66.42
N SER A 160 -7.30 2.79 65.60
CA SER A 160 -8.17 2.42 64.49
C SER A 160 -7.38 1.58 63.49
N GLN A 161 -8.00 0.50 63.00
CA GLN A 161 -7.42 -0.34 61.96
C GLN A 161 -8.10 -0.01 60.64
N THR A 162 -7.32 0.43 59.67
CA THR A 162 -7.78 0.67 58.31
C THR A 162 -7.09 -0.33 57.39
N LEU A 163 -7.88 -1.16 56.72
CA LEU A 163 -7.39 -2.03 55.67
C LEU A 163 -7.48 -1.30 54.33
N THR A 164 -6.51 -1.53 53.46
CA THR A 164 -6.55 -1.10 52.06
C THR A 164 -6.19 -2.28 51.18
N VAL A 165 -6.79 -2.36 50.00
CA VAL A 165 -6.58 -3.43 49.02
C VAL A 165 -6.14 -2.81 47.70
N SER A 166 -5.10 -3.37 47.10
CA SER A 166 -4.61 -2.95 45.80
C SER A 166 -4.21 -4.15 44.94
N THR A 167 -4.14 -3.93 43.64
CA THR A 167 -3.57 -4.86 42.67
C THR A 167 -2.88 -4.06 41.57
N ALA A 168 -1.97 -4.70 40.83
CA ALA A 168 -1.30 -4.08 39.70
C ALA A 168 -2.19 -3.99 38.45
N ALA A 169 -3.23 -4.84 38.35
CA ALA A 169 -4.13 -4.89 37.20
C ALA A 169 -5.25 -3.85 37.32
N ALA A 170 -5.41 -2.98 36.32
CA ALA A 170 -6.53 -2.04 36.25
C ALA A 170 -7.84 -2.73 35.79
N SER A 171 -7.73 -3.83 35.05
CA SER A 171 -8.81 -4.72 34.63
C SER A 171 -8.24 -6.09 34.29
N LEU A 172 -9.11 -7.10 34.18
CA LEU A 172 -8.76 -8.44 33.68
C LEU A 172 -9.72 -8.88 32.59
N ARG A 173 -9.36 -9.92 31.86
CA ARG A 173 -10.30 -10.68 31.02
C ARG A 173 -10.67 -12.01 31.64
N GLU A 174 -11.72 -12.62 31.11
CA GLU A 174 -12.14 -13.99 31.40
C GLU A 174 -10.94 -14.95 31.56
N GLY A 175 -10.87 -15.64 32.69
CA GLY A 175 -9.82 -16.60 33.03
C GLY A 175 -8.44 -16.02 33.41
N GLU A 176 -8.20 -14.72 33.24
CA GLU A 176 -6.95 -14.09 33.68
C GLU A 176 -6.89 -13.97 35.21
N SER A 177 -5.67 -13.85 35.75
CA SER A 177 -5.45 -13.78 37.19
C SER A 177 -4.53 -12.61 37.57
N THR A 178 -4.73 -12.07 38.77
CA THR A 178 -3.87 -11.04 39.35
C THR A 178 -3.70 -11.24 40.86
N GLN A 179 -2.56 -10.82 41.39
CA GLN A 179 -2.31 -10.82 42.82
C GLN A 179 -2.92 -9.56 43.46
N PHE A 180 -3.68 -9.75 44.53
CA PHE A 180 -4.10 -8.66 45.41
C PHE A 180 -3.20 -8.57 46.64
N THR A 181 -2.96 -7.35 47.09
CA THR A 181 -2.22 -7.06 48.32
C THR A 181 -3.12 -6.31 49.28
N ALA A 182 -3.16 -6.74 50.54
CA ALA A 182 -3.82 -6.02 51.62
C ALA A 182 -2.76 -5.33 52.50
N LEU A 183 -2.93 -4.04 52.74
CA LEU A 183 -2.10 -3.27 53.66
C LEU A 183 -2.93 -2.82 54.85
N LEU A 184 -2.42 -3.09 56.05
CA LEU A 184 -3.01 -2.64 57.30
C LEU A 184 -2.33 -1.33 57.71
N ASN A 185 -3.10 -0.26 57.85
CA ASN A 185 -2.60 1.08 58.17
C ASN A 185 -1.46 1.55 57.24
N GLY A 186 -1.52 1.13 55.97
CA GLY A 186 -0.54 1.49 54.94
C GLY A 186 0.73 0.62 54.89
N ALA A 187 0.84 -0.45 55.68
CA ALA A 187 1.99 -1.35 55.69
C ALA A 187 1.58 -2.84 55.56
N SER A 188 2.54 -3.70 55.17
CA SER A 188 2.35 -5.15 55.15
C SER A 188 2.05 -5.67 56.55
N THR A 189 1.15 -6.65 56.66
CA THR A 189 0.68 -7.20 57.93
C THR A 189 1.07 -8.67 58.09
N THR A 190 1.36 -9.09 59.30
CA THR A 190 1.52 -10.50 59.69
C THR A 190 0.21 -11.11 60.18
N GLN A 191 -0.82 -10.29 60.39
CA GLN A 191 -2.16 -10.78 60.73
C GLN A 191 -2.78 -11.50 59.52
N SER A 192 -3.47 -12.61 59.78
CA SER A 192 -4.15 -13.37 58.73
C SER A 192 -5.28 -12.57 58.09
N ILE A 193 -5.33 -12.64 56.75
CA ILE A 193 -6.35 -12.00 55.93
C ILE A 193 -7.26 -13.09 55.35
N THR A 194 -8.57 -12.89 55.47
CA THR A 194 -9.58 -13.69 54.79
C THR A 194 -10.01 -12.95 53.53
N TRP A 195 -9.76 -13.56 52.37
CA TRP A 195 -10.16 -13.04 51.05
C TRP A 195 -11.51 -13.61 50.62
N ARG A 196 -12.33 -12.77 49.99
CA ARG A 196 -13.62 -13.13 49.40
C ARG A 196 -13.81 -12.40 48.08
N THR A 197 -14.63 -12.97 47.20
CA THR A 197 -15.06 -12.32 45.96
C THR A 197 -16.50 -12.68 45.63
N ASP A 198 -17.18 -11.83 44.87
CA ASP A 198 -18.55 -12.02 44.39
C ASP A 198 -18.62 -12.82 43.06
N SER A 199 -17.49 -12.95 42.36
CA SER A 199 -17.38 -13.63 41.07
C SER A 199 -15.96 -14.19 40.89
N GLY A 200 -15.78 -15.20 40.04
CA GLY A 200 -14.47 -15.86 39.90
C GLY A 200 -14.05 -16.60 41.18
N SER A 201 -12.74 -16.68 41.42
CA SER A 201 -12.18 -17.31 42.62
C SER A 201 -11.01 -16.52 43.17
N VAL A 202 -10.86 -16.46 44.50
CA VAL A 202 -9.69 -15.89 45.16
C VAL A 202 -9.09 -16.91 46.12
N THR A 203 -7.79 -17.11 46.04
CA THR A 203 -7.02 -18.02 46.90
C THR A 203 -6.74 -17.36 48.26
N THR A 204 -6.28 -18.15 49.23
CA THR A 204 -5.97 -17.68 50.58
C THR A 204 -4.81 -16.68 50.64
N ASP A 205 -3.92 -16.69 49.65
CA ASP A 205 -2.83 -15.72 49.52
C ASP A 205 -3.24 -14.44 48.74
N GLY A 206 -4.50 -14.35 48.29
CA GLY A 206 -5.01 -13.17 47.57
C GLY A 206 -4.80 -13.19 46.06
N THR A 207 -4.46 -14.33 45.45
CA THR A 207 -4.51 -14.48 43.99
C THR A 207 -5.96 -14.59 43.54
N TYR A 208 -6.43 -13.61 42.76
CA TYR A 208 -7.74 -13.63 42.15
C TYR A 208 -7.65 -14.16 40.72
N THR A 209 -8.58 -15.03 40.33
CA THR A 209 -8.78 -15.54 38.97
C THR A 209 -10.19 -15.18 38.51
N ALA A 210 -10.29 -14.47 37.39
CA ALA A 210 -11.56 -14.06 36.79
C ALA A 210 -12.40 -15.28 36.37
N SER A 211 -13.72 -15.15 36.45
CA SER A 211 -14.66 -16.18 35.97
C SER A 211 -14.34 -16.59 34.54
N SER A 212 -14.46 -17.89 34.25
CA SER A 212 -14.28 -18.47 32.92
C SER A 212 -15.55 -18.45 32.07
N ASN A 213 -16.56 -17.64 32.43
CA ASN A 213 -17.84 -17.54 31.75
C ASN A 213 -18.36 -16.10 31.85
N VAL A 214 -17.74 -15.18 31.11
CA VAL A 214 -18.12 -13.76 31.10
C VAL A 214 -18.95 -13.48 29.85
N THR A 215 -20.28 -13.39 29.99
CA THR A 215 -21.20 -13.19 28.85
C THR A 215 -21.38 -11.72 28.47
N ALA A 216 -21.10 -10.80 29.41
CA ALA A 216 -21.05 -9.35 29.22
C ALA A 216 -20.02 -8.77 30.20
N SER A 217 -19.51 -7.56 29.95
CA SER A 217 -18.57 -6.90 30.87
C SER A 217 -19.17 -6.80 32.28
N THR A 218 -18.42 -7.27 33.28
CA THR A 218 -18.82 -7.27 34.70
C THR A 218 -17.77 -6.59 35.56
N THR A 219 -18.12 -6.29 36.80
CA THR A 219 -17.17 -5.80 37.81
C THR A 219 -17.11 -6.80 38.95
N ALA A 220 -15.94 -7.36 39.20
CA ALA A 220 -15.70 -8.23 40.34
C ALA A 220 -15.34 -7.38 41.57
N HIS A 221 -15.89 -7.72 42.73
CA HIS A 221 -15.54 -7.09 44.00
C HIS A 221 -14.70 -8.06 44.82
N ILE A 222 -13.45 -7.69 45.10
CA ILE A 222 -12.53 -8.49 45.91
C ILE A 222 -12.42 -7.83 47.27
N THR A 223 -12.83 -8.56 48.30
CA THR A 223 -12.87 -8.09 49.69
C THR A 223 -11.82 -8.79 50.53
N ALA A 224 -10.96 -8.03 51.17
CA ALA A 224 -10.09 -8.48 52.25
C ALA A 224 -10.71 -8.15 53.60
N SER A 225 -10.58 -9.06 54.57
CA SER A 225 -11.00 -8.85 55.96
C SER A 225 -9.96 -9.41 56.93
N LEU A 226 -9.73 -8.74 58.06
CA LEU A 226 -8.87 -9.31 59.11
C LEU A 226 -9.56 -10.55 59.72
N THR A 227 -8.86 -11.69 59.78
CA THR A 227 -9.46 -12.92 60.30
C THR A 227 -9.86 -12.79 61.79
N ALA A 228 -9.05 -12.09 62.59
CA ALA A 228 -9.31 -11.88 64.02
C ALA A 228 -10.40 -10.84 64.29
N THR A 229 -10.58 -9.85 63.40
CA THR A 229 -11.61 -8.79 63.51
C THR A 229 -12.29 -8.58 62.16
N PRO A 230 -13.25 -9.44 61.78
CA PRO A 230 -13.86 -9.44 60.44
C PRO A 230 -14.63 -8.17 60.07
N SER A 231 -14.90 -7.28 61.03
CA SER A 231 -15.48 -5.95 60.80
C SER A 231 -14.52 -4.98 60.10
N VAL A 232 -13.21 -5.22 60.15
CA VAL A 232 -12.20 -4.44 59.43
C VAL A 232 -12.05 -5.02 58.02
N THR A 233 -12.67 -4.36 57.04
CA THR A 233 -12.73 -4.82 55.65
C THR A 233 -12.29 -3.76 54.67
N ALA A 234 -11.77 -4.18 53.51
CA ALA A 234 -11.58 -3.32 52.36
C ALA A 234 -11.97 -4.08 51.08
N THR A 235 -12.64 -3.39 50.17
CA THR A 235 -13.11 -3.95 48.89
C THR A 235 -12.55 -3.15 47.74
N LEU A 236 -12.02 -3.83 46.72
CA LEU A 236 -11.64 -3.23 45.45
C LEU A 236 -12.52 -3.78 44.33
N ALA A 237 -13.03 -2.87 43.49
CA ALA A 237 -13.77 -3.20 42.28
C ALA A 237 -12.81 -3.36 41.09
N LEU A 238 -12.87 -4.48 40.38
CA LEU A 238 -12.03 -4.80 39.24
C LEU A 238 -12.89 -5.11 38.01
N PRO A 239 -12.84 -4.29 36.94
CA PRO A 239 -13.54 -4.58 35.70
C PRO A 239 -13.03 -5.87 35.04
N ILE A 240 -13.95 -6.73 34.62
CA ILE A 240 -13.69 -7.99 33.92
C ILE A 240 -14.31 -7.92 32.52
N GLY A 241 -13.46 -7.96 31.50
CA GLY A 241 -13.87 -8.00 30.09
C GLY A 241 -14.02 -9.42 29.54
N ARG A 242 -14.73 -9.54 28.43
CA ARG A 242 -14.85 -10.81 27.68
C ARG A 242 -13.51 -11.27 27.09
N ALA A 243 -13.36 -12.57 26.85
CA ALA A 243 -12.20 -13.14 26.16
C ALA A 243 -12.02 -12.56 24.75
N LEU A 244 -10.76 -12.28 24.39
CA LEU A 244 -10.38 -11.86 23.03
C LEU A 244 -10.56 -13.03 22.05
N PRO A 245 -11.16 -12.80 20.87
CA PRO A 245 -11.23 -13.83 19.84
C PRO A 245 -9.82 -14.24 19.41
N THR A 246 -9.64 -15.52 19.09
CA THR A 246 -8.40 -16.00 18.45
C THR A 246 -8.73 -16.57 17.09
N LEU A 247 -7.95 -16.19 16.07
CA LEU A 247 -8.07 -16.74 14.72
C LEU A 247 -6.97 -17.80 14.56
N THR A 248 -7.34 -19.03 14.21
CA THR A 248 -6.42 -20.18 14.19
C THR A 248 -6.15 -20.70 12.78
N SER A 249 -7.17 -20.80 11.93
CA SER A 249 -7.01 -21.27 10.55
C SER A 249 -8.08 -20.70 9.64
N SER A 250 -7.85 -20.77 8.32
CA SER A 250 -8.86 -20.53 7.29
C SER A 250 -8.96 -21.73 6.35
N THR A 251 -10.17 -21.99 5.84
CA THR A 251 -10.40 -22.95 4.75
C THR A 251 -11.16 -22.25 3.63
N PRO A 252 -10.64 -22.22 2.39
CA PRO A 252 -9.30 -22.69 2.01
C PRO A 252 -8.15 -21.91 2.68
N THR A 253 -6.96 -22.51 2.76
CA THR A 253 -5.73 -21.86 3.26
C THR A 253 -5.03 -21.01 2.19
N GLN A 254 -5.40 -21.21 0.92
CA GLN A 254 -4.87 -20.50 -0.22
C GLN A 254 -5.99 -20.07 -1.18
N ILE A 255 -5.90 -18.86 -1.74
CA ILE A 255 -6.84 -18.32 -2.73
C ILE A 255 -6.07 -17.81 -3.95
N ASP A 256 -6.67 -17.88 -5.14
CA ASP A 256 -6.12 -17.28 -6.35
C ASP A 256 -6.27 -15.73 -6.33
N ALA A 257 -5.27 -15.01 -6.85
CA ALA A 257 -5.37 -13.56 -7.02
C ALA A 257 -6.59 -13.20 -7.89
N GLY A 258 -7.32 -12.14 -7.53
CA GLY A 258 -8.55 -11.72 -8.21
C GLY A 258 -9.79 -12.58 -7.93
N ALA A 259 -9.67 -13.69 -7.19
CA ALA A 259 -10.81 -14.54 -6.89
C ALA A 259 -11.67 -13.97 -5.77
N THR A 260 -12.98 -14.26 -5.85
CA THR A 260 -13.92 -14.08 -4.74
C THR A 260 -14.30 -15.46 -4.21
N THR A 261 -13.99 -15.74 -2.96
CA THR A 261 -14.16 -17.07 -2.34
C THR A 261 -14.68 -16.95 -0.91
N THR A 262 -15.57 -17.86 -0.52
CA THR A 262 -16.01 -17.97 0.87
C THR A 262 -14.91 -18.62 1.71
N LEU A 263 -14.40 -17.88 2.69
CA LEU A 263 -13.48 -18.39 3.70
C LEU A 263 -14.25 -18.80 4.95
N THR A 264 -14.00 -20.01 5.41
CA THR A 264 -14.36 -20.46 6.76
C THR A 264 -13.16 -20.21 7.66
N ILE A 265 -13.29 -19.32 8.64
CA ILE A 265 -12.23 -19.03 9.62
C ILE A 265 -12.58 -19.72 10.94
N THR A 266 -11.65 -20.50 11.47
CA THR A 266 -11.79 -21.20 12.75
C THR A 266 -11.02 -20.51 13.87
N GLY A 267 -11.45 -20.67 15.11
CA GLY A 267 -10.89 -19.94 16.24
C GLY A 267 -11.51 -20.29 17.57
N THR A 268 -11.29 -19.44 18.57
CA THR A 268 -11.99 -19.46 19.86
C THR A 268 -12.61 -18.09 20.15
N HIS A 269 -13.69 -18.07 20.94
CA HIS A 269 -14.40 -16.85 21.33
C HIS A 269 -14.84 -15.98 20.14
N LEU A 270 -15.09 -16.58 18.98
CA LEU A 270 -15.45 -15.86 17.75
C LEU A 270 -16.85 -15.22 17.84
N SER A 271 -17.69 -15.67 18.78
CA SER A 271 -18.95 -14.98 19.07
C SER A 271 -18.74 -13.55 19.57
N ASN A 272 -17.57 -13.24 20.15
CA ASN A 272 -17.23 -11.89 20.62
C ASN A 272 -16.66 -10.97 19.52
N LEU A 273 -16.27 -11.51 18.37
CA LEU A 273 -15.68 -10.75 17.27
C LEU A 273 -16.65 -9.69 16.73
N SER A 274 -16.22 -8.44 16.58
CA SER A 274 -17.07 -7.36 16.04
C SER A 274 -16.63 -6.86 14.67
N GLN A 275 -15.34 -6.92 14.36
CA GLN A 275 -14.79 -6.52 13.06
C GLN A 275 -13.79 -7.56 12.59
N LEU A 276 -13.75 -7.77 11.28
CA LEU A 276 -12.75 -8.58 10.60
C LEU A 276 -12.13 -7.74 9.49
N MET A 277 -10.80 -7.70 9.45
CA MET A 277 -10.05 -7.09 8.37
C MET A 277 -9.31 -8.17 7.59
N ILE A 278 -9.40 -8.12 6.27
CA ILE A 278 -8.60 -8.93 5.34
C ILE A 278 -7.87 -7.96 4.44
N ASN A 279 -6.53 -8.06 4.39
CA ASN A 279 -5.69 -7.15 3.62
C ASN A 279 -5.88 -5.66 4.00
N GLY A 280 -6.10 -5.39 5.29
CA GLY A 280 -6.39 -4.04 5.79
C GLY A 280 -7.79 -3.51 5.48
N GLN A 281 -8.60 -4.24 4.71
CA GLN A 281 -9.98 -3.86 4.36
C GLN A 281 -10.98 -4.53 5.31
N SER A 282 -11.96 -3.76 5.80
CA SER A 282 -13.03 -4.28 6.65
C SER A 282 -13.95 -5.19 5.84
N GLN A 283 -14.24 -6.38 6.39
CA GLN A 283 -15.07 -7.40 5.75
C GLN A 283 -16.32 -7.71 6.58
N SER A 284 -17.44 -7.91 5.89
CA SER A 284 -18.65 -8.45 6.50
C SER A 284 -18.53 -9.96 6.64
N PHE A 285 -18.91 -10.50 7.81
CA PHE A 285 -18.83 -11.93 8.08
C PHE A 285 -20.06 -12.42 8.85
N THR A 286 -20.33 -13.71 8.76
CA THR A 286 -21.38 -14.41 9.50
C THR A 286 -20.76 -15.21 10.63
N LYS A 287 -21.27 -15.03 11.85
CA LYS A 287 -20.93 -15.89 13.00
C LYS A 287 -21.69 -17.20 12.87
N VAL A 288 -20.96 -18.30 12.70
CA VAL A 288 -21.55 -19.63 12.58
C VAL A 288 -21.65 -20.29 13.94
N SER A 289 -20.58 -20.21 14.74
CA SER A 289 -20.50 -20.69 16.12
C SER A 289 -19.45 -19.88 16.90
N ASP A 290 -19.21 -20.22 18.17
CA ASP A 290 -18.12 -19.60 18.93
C ASP A 290 -16.72 -19.98 18.42
N THR A 291 -16.62 -20.99 17.56
CA THR A 291 -15.36 -21.47 16.99
C THR A 291 -15.25 -21.28 15.48
N GLN A 292 -16.29 -20.74 14.83
CA GLN A 292 -16.33 -20.61 13.38
C GLN A 292 -17.05 -19.34 12.90
N ILE A 293 -16.44 -18.64 11.95
CA ILE A 293 -17.07 -17.58 11.16
C ILE A 293 -16.93 -17.88 9.66
N SER A 294 -17.82 -17.32 8.86
CA SER A 294 -17.78 -17.38 7.40
C SER A 294 -17.71 -15.96 6.81
N VAL A 295 -16.81 -15.73 5.86
CA VAL A 295 -16.60 -14.43 5.21
C VAL A 295 -16.44 -14.61 3.71
N GLN A 296 -17.05 -13.75 2.90
CA GLN A 296 -16.77 -13.70 1.47
C GLN A 296 -15.53 -12.81 1.26
N ALA A 297 -14.39 -13.42 0.94
CA ALA A 297 -13.15 -12.72 0.69
C ALA A 297 -12.99 -12.48 -0.81
N ALA A 298 -12.86 -11.21 -1.21
CA ALA A 298 -12.53 -10.81 -2.57
C ALA A 298 -11.07 -10.33 -2.61
N MET A 299 -10.20 -11.08 -3.27
CA MET A 299 -8.80 -10.70 -3.49
C MET A 299 -8.71 -9.76 -4.69
N GLN A 300 -7.85 -8.75 -4.60
CA GLN A 300 -7.52 -7.94 -5.77
C GLN A 300 -6.66 -8.77 -6.74
N SER A 301 -6.66 -8.40 -8.02
CA SER A 301 -5.91 -9.14 -9.05
C SER A 301 -4.38 -8.97 -8.94
N TRP A 302 -3.92 -7.95 -8.19
CA TRP A 302 -2.52 -7.71 -7.86
C TRP A 302 -2.11 -8.27 -6.48
N ASP A 303 -3.05 -8.83 -5.71
CA ASP A 303 -2.72 -9.46 -4.44
C ASP A 303 -1.81 -10.68 -4.66
N SER A 304 -0.79 -10.85 -3.82
CA SER A 304 0.13 -11.98 -3.86
C SER A 304 0.77 -12.23 -2.50
N GLY A 305 1.36 -13.42 -2.32
CA GLY A 305 2.11 -13.74 -1.09
C GLY A 305 1.20 -14.00 0.11
N SER A 306 1.53 -13.43 1.27
CA SER A 306 0.81 -13.66 2.52
C SER A 306 0.00 -12.44 2.93
N ILE A 307 -1.30 -12.60 3.09
CA ILE A 307 -2.23 -11.55 3.50
C ILE A 307 -2.64 -11.75 4.96
N ALA A 308 -2.59 -10.67 5.72
CA ALA A 308 -3.03 -10.65 7.11
C ALA A 308 -4.57 -10.62 7.22
N ILE A 309 -5.10 -11.56 7.99
CA ILE A 309 -6.45 -11.57 8.54
C ILE A 309 -6.35 -11.17 10.01
N LYS A 310 -7.04 -10.09 10.39
CA LYS A 310 -7.06 -9.59 11.77
C LYS A 310 -8.49 -9.37 12.20
N GLY A 311 -8.83 -9.81 13.40
CA GLY A 311 -10.09 -9.51 14.06
C GLY A 311 -9.93 -8.39 15.08
N SER A 312 -11.05 -7.77 15.48
CA SER A 312 -11.09 -6.94 16.68
C SER A 312 -12.44 -7.01 17.37
N MET A 313 -12.42 -6.61 18.65
CA MET A 313 -13.61 -6.32 19.46
C MET A 313 -13.74 -4.80 19.66
N SER A 314 -14.98 -4.32 19.63
CA SER A 314 -15.36 -2.94 19.93
C SER A 314 -15.92 -2.80 21.36
N GLY A 315 -15.91 -1.59 21.90
CA GLY A 315 -16.51 -1.25 23.20
C GLY A 315 -15.50 -1.29 24.36
N SER A 316 -16.00 -1.36 25.59
CA SER A 316 -15.20 -1.38 26.83
C SER A 316 -14.25 -2.58 26.92
N ASP A 317 -14.57 -3.67 26.24
CA ASP A 317 -13.74 -4.88 26.16
C ASP A 317 -12.76 -4.84 24.96
N GLY A 318 -12.59 -3.69 24.30
CA GLY A 318 -11.92 -3.58 23.00
C GLY A 318 -10.51 -4.19 22.95
N GLY A 319 -10.13 -4.68 21.77
CA GLY A 319 -8.81 -5.26 21.53
C GLY A 319 -8.73 -6.00 20.20
N SER A 320 -7.51 -6.23 19.70
CA SER A 320 -7.26 -6.91 18.44
C SER A 320 -6.87 -8.37 18.66
N THR A 321 -7.25 -9.24 17.73
CA THR A 321 -6.79 -10.63 17.71
C THR A 321 -5.31 -10.69 17.28
N GLY A 322 -4.69 -11.86 17.43
CA GLY A 322 -3.49 -12.21 16.67
C GLY A 322 -3.74 -12.15 15.15
N THR A 323 -2.66 -12.23 14.36
CA THR A 323 -2.76 -12.23 12.90
C THR A 323 -2.81 -13.65 12.37
N LEU A 324 -3.86 -13.99 11.64
CA LEU A 324 -3.93 -15.20 10.82
C LEU A 324 -3.41 -14.87 9.41
N GLN A 325 -2.57 -15.72 8.84
CA GLN A 325 -2.02 -15.53 7.49
C GLN A 325 -2.81 -16.34 6.48
N LEU A 326 -3.26 -15.68 5.41
CA LEU A 326 -3.89 -16.29 4.24
C LEU A 326 -2.91 -16.23 3.07
N SER A 327 -2.64 -17.37 2.43
CA SER A 327 -1.76 -17.39 1.26
C SER A 327 -2.54 -17.02 -0.01
N VAL A 328 -1.98 -16.17 -0.86
CA VAL A 328 -2.46 -15.92 -2.22
C VAL A 328 -1.55 -16.63 -3.20
N LYS A 329 -2.13 -17.46 -4.06
CA LYS A 329 -1.39 -18.21 -5.07
C LYS A 329 -0.71 -17.26 -6.04
N ALA A 330 0.60 -17.40 -6.20
CA ALA A 330 1.36 -16.69 -7.20
C ALA A 330 0.94 -17.17 -8.61
N LEU A 331 0.62 -16.22 -9.48
CA LEU A 331 0.40 -16.46 -10.90
C LEU A 331 1.75 -16.43 -11.64
N PRO A 332 1.87 -17.09 -12.81
CA PRO A 332 3.09 -17.09 -13.62
C PRO A 332 3.71 -15.71 -13.87
N VAL A 333 2.88 -14.67 -14.00
CA VAL A 333 3.31 -13.28 -14.15
C VAL A 333 2.56 -12.43 -13.12
N SER A 334 3.29 -11.51 -12.46
CA SER A 334 2.67 -10.55 -11.53
C SER A 334 1.74 -9.59 -12.28
N TYR A 335 0.78 -8.99 -11.57
CA TYR A 335 -0.14 -8.03 -12.19
C TYR A 335 0.60 -6.85 -12.84
N ASP A 336 1.57 -6.29 -12.12
CA ASP A 336 2.35 -5.14 -12.57
C ASP A 336 3.21 -5.47 -13.79
N ALA A 337 3.88 -6.63 -13.80
CA ALA A 337 4.64 -7.10 -14.96
C ALA A 337 3.74 -7.35 -16.17
N ALA A 338 2.53 -7.88 -15.97
CA ALA A 338 1.56 -8.08 -17.04
C ALA A 338 1.04 -6.74 -17.61
N VAL A 339 0.76 -5.74 -16.77
CA VAL A 339 0.36 -4.39 -17.19
C VAL A 339 1.47 -3.76 -18.04
N ARG A 340 2.70 -3.75 -17.53
CA ARG A 340 3.86 -3.18 -18.23
C ARG A 340 4.15 -3.89 -19.56
N PHE A 341 4.09 -5.22 -19.56
CA PHE A 341 4.21 -6.03 -20.78
C PHE A 341 3.16 -5.63 -21.83
N LEU A 342 1.91 -5.42 -21.43
CA LEU A 342 0.83 -5.03 -22.36
C LEU A 342 0.94 -3.59 -22.86
N GLN A 343 1.61 -2.69 -22.13
CA GLN A 343 1.94 -1.35 -22.66
C GLN A 343 2.95 -1.44 -23.82
N GLN A 344 3.84 -2.43 -23.80
CA GLN A 344 4.84 -2.65 -24.86
C GLN A 344 4.28 -3.51 -26.01
N ALA A 345 3.67 -4.64 -25.66
CA ALA A 345 3.19 -5.66 -26.60
C ALA A 345 1.81 -5.33 -27.22
N ALA A 346 1.05 -4.42 -26.62
CA ALA A 346 -0.28 -4.02 -27.06
C ALA A 346 -0.44 -2.50 -26.93
N TYR A 347 -1.68 -2.02 -26.87
CA TYR A 347 -2.01 -0.61 -26.66
C TYR A 347 -2.39 -0.34 -25.21
N GLY A 348 -1.67 -0.96 -24.26
CA GLY A 348 -1.94 -0.84 -22.83
C GLY A 348 -2.83 -1.93 -22.27
N ALA A 349 -2.99 -1.86 -20.94
CA ALA A 349 -3.66 -2.87 -20.16
C ALA A 349 -5.19 -2.70 -20.14
N THR A 350 -5.90 -3.79 -20.42
CA THR A 350 -7.30 -3.98 -20.00
C THR A 350 -7.33 -5.04 -18.89
N PRO A 351 -8.30 -5.01 -17.95
CA PRO A 351 -8.38 -6.03 -16.91
C PRO A 351 -8.40 -7.46 -17.46
N ALA A 352 -9.10 -7.69 -18.58
CA ALA A 352 -9.17 -8.99 -19.24
C ALA A 352 -7.82 -9.42 -19.84
N ALA A 353 -7.10 -8.51 -20.50
CA ALA A 353 -5.78 -8.80 -21.06
C ALA A 353 -4.75 -9.11 -19.97
N VAL A 354 -4.76 -8.33 -18.88
CA VAL A 354 -3.86 -8.54 -17.72
C VAL A 354 -4.11 -9.92 -17.13
N GLN A 355 -5.37 -10.28 -16.88
CA GLN A 355 -5.72 -11.59 -16.34
C GLN A 355 -5.24 -12.74 -17.25
N GLN A 356 -5.40 -12.60 -18.56
CA GLN A 356 -4.94 -13.59 -19.52
C GLN A 356 -3.41 -13.78 -19.44
N VAL A 357 -2.64 -12.69 -19.44
CA VAL A 357 -1.17 -12.72 -19.35
C VAL A 357 -0.71 -13.28 -17.99
N GLN A 358 -1.32 -12.87 -16.89
CA GLN A 358 -0.99 -13.40 -15.56
C GLN A 358 -1.15 -14.92 -15.51
N GLN A 359 -2.25 -15.44 -16.07
CA GLN A 359 -2.58 -16.87 -16.01
C GLN A 359 -1.72 -17.75 -16.93
N MET A 360 -1.47 -17.33 -18.18
CA MET A 360 -0.77 -18.17 -19.16
C MET A 360 0.72 -17.86 -19.32
N GLY A 361 1.16 -16.69 -18.85
CA GLY A 361 2.52 -16.18 -19.02
C GLY A 361 2.73 -15.43 -20.35
N MET A 362 3.71 -14.52 -20.37
CA MET A 362 4.00 -13.64 -21.51
C MET A 362 4.33 -14.41 -22.80
N SER A 363 5.19 -15.43 -22.72
CA SER A 363 5.57 -16.22 -23.90
C SER A 363 4.36 -16.94 -24.52
N SER A 364 3.56 -17.63 -23.69
CA SER A 364 2.37 -18.35 -24.16
C SER A 364 1.32 -17.40 -24.73
N TRP A 365 1.20 -16.20 -24.14
CA TRP A 365 0.32 -15.16 -24.68
C TRP A 365 0.78 -14.70 -26.06
N ILE A 366 2.09 -14.43 -26.25
CA ILE A 366 2.64 -14.09 -27.58
C ILE A 366 2.38 -15.22 -28.57
N ASP A 367 2.65 -16.47 -28.19
CA ASP A 367 2.42 -17.64 -29.06
C ASP A 367 0.95 -17.80 -29.48
N GLN A 368 0.02 -17.37 -28.61
CA GLN A 368 -1.40 -17.29 -28.96
C GLN A 368 -1.67 -16.14 -29.94
N GLN A 369 -1.13 -14.95 -29.67
CA GLN A 369 -1.31 -13.78 -30.54
C GLN A 369 -0.76 -14.02 -31.95
N LEU A 370 0.41 -14.67 -32.08
CA LEU A 370 1.04 -14.96 -33.38
C LEU A 370 0.16 -15.84 -34.29
N LYS A 371 -0.78 -16.61 -33.72
CA LYS A 371 -1.72 -17.45 -34.45
C LYS A 371 -3.00 -16.73 -34.88
N ASN A 372 -3.28 -15.56 -34.31
CA ASN A 372 -4.48 -14.81 -34.65
C ASN A 372 -4.35 -14.23 -36.07
N PRO A 373 -5.39 -14.32 -36.93
CA PRO A 373 -5.34 -13.77 -38.27
C PRO A 373 -5.28 -12.24 -38.25
N ALA A 374 -4.82 -11.65 -39.36
CA ALA A 374 -4.96 -10.21 -39.61
C ALA A 374 -6.43 -9.79 -39.65
N TYR A 375 -6.70 -8.53 -39.32
CA TYR A 375 -8.04 -7.98 -39.43
C TYR A 375 -8.46 -7.84 -40.90
N ASP A 376 -9.73 -8.12 -41.21
CA ASP A 376 -10.26 -8.02 -42.58
C ASP A 376 -10.71 -6.59 -42.92
N TYR A 377 -9.80 -5.87 -43.58
CA TYR A 377 -10.01 -4.52 -44.08
C TYR A 377 -10.78 -4.43 -45.41
N THR A 378 -11.26 -5.55 -45.96
CA THR A 378 -12.03 -5.57 -47.22
C THR A 378 -13.53 -5.35 -47.02
N SER A 379 -14.02 -5.47 -45.79
CA SER A 379 -15.42 -5.22 -45.43
C SER A 379 -15.72 -3.73 -45.26
N THR A 380 -16.97 -3.30 -45.45
CA THR A 380 -17.39 -1.90 -45.21
C THR A 380 -17.16 -1.44 -43.77
N ALA A 381 -17.24 -2.35 -42.79
CA ALA A 381 -16.90 -2.07 -41.40
C ALA A 381 -15.39 -1.89 -41.21
N GLY A 382 -14.56 -2.61 -41.98
CA GLY A 382 -13.11 -2.52 -41.90
C GLY A 382 -12.52 -1.24 -42.50
N LEU A 383 -13.28 -0.53 -43.33
CA LEU A 383 -12.86 0.78 -43.88
C LEU A 383 -13.04 1.95 -42.91
N SER A 384 -13.68 1.74 -41.76
CA SER A 384 -13.85 2.77 -40.73
C SER A 384 -12.52 3.08 -40.04
N TYR A 385 -12.15 4.35 -39.99
CA TYR A 385 -10.93 4.79 -39.31
C TYR A 385 -10.97 4.47 -37.81
N GLY A 386 -12.14 4.63 -37.18
CA GLY A 386 -12.38 4.24 -35.79
C GLY A 386 -12.26 2.74 -35.55
N GLN A 387 -12.33 1.89 -36.59
CA GLN A 387 -12.17 0.45 -36.45
C GLN A 387 -10.76 0.07 -36.00
N TYR A 388 -9.74 0.79 -36.47
CA TYR A 388 -8.37 0.61 -36.00
C TYR A 388 -8.29 0.73 -34.48
N TYR A 389 -8.82 1.83 -33.92
CA TYR A 389 -8.82 2.06 -32.48
C TYR A 389 -9.69 1.05 -31.71
N ARG A 390 -10.83 0.62 -32.25
CA ARG A 390 -11.63 -0.47 -31.64
C ARG A 390 -10.86 -1.79 -31.59
N ASN A 391 -10.04 -2.09 -32.58
CA ASN A 391 -9.22 -3.30 -32.59
C ASN A 391 -8.09 -3.24 -31.54
N THR A 392 -7.62 -2.06 -31.14
CA THR A 392 -6.63 -1.90 -30.04
C THR A 392 -7.15 -2.41 -28.68
N GLN A 393 -8.47 -2.56 -28.53
CA GLN A 393 -9.15 -3.12 -27.36
C GLN A 393 -9.37 -4.64 -27.45
N SER A 394 -9.09 -5.25 -28.61
CA SER A 394 -9.31 -6.66 -28.86
C SER A 394 -8.16 -7.52 -28.34
N LEU A 395 -8.49 -8.59 -27.63
CA LEU A 395 -7.54 -9.65 -27.26
C LEU A 395 -7.03 -10.45 -28.47
N GLN A 396 -7.63 -10.26 -29.65
CA GLN A 396 -7.25 -10.98 -30.87
C GLN A 396 -6.22 -10.21 -31.71
N TYR A 397 -6.38 -8.88 -31.83
CA TYR A 397 -5.67 -8.09 -32.84
C TYR A 397 -4.55 -7.21 -32.27
N SER A 398 -4.56 -6.94 -30.96
CA SER A 398 -3.74 -5.89 -30.36
C SER A 398 -2.23 -6.03 -30.60
N LEU A 399 -1.64 -7.24 -30.48
CA LEU A 399 -0.22 -7.43 -30.79
C LEU A 399 0.08 -7.23 -32.27
N ARG A 400 -0.73 -7.80 -33.17
CA ARG A 400 -0.52 -7.71 -34.61
C ARG A 400 -0.57 -6.27 -35.08
N GLN A 401 -1.56 -5.50 -34.59
CA GLN A 401 -1.66 -4.07 -34.86
C GLN A 401 -0.55 -3.26 -34.24
N ARG A 402 -0.05 -3.65 -33.06
CA ARG A 402 1.10 -2.97 -32.45
C ARG A 402 2.36 -3.14 -33.31
N VAL A 403 2.57 -4.34 -33.85
CA VAL A 403 3.69 -4.64 -34.77
C VAL A 403 3.48 -3.97 -36.12
N SER A 404 2.28 -4.04 -36.70
CA SER A 404 1.94 -3.35 -37.95
C SER A 404 2.14 -1.84 -37.85
N SER A 405 1.73 -1.22 -36.73
CA SER A 405 2.01 0.19 -36.45
C SER A 405 3.51 0.48 -36.39
N ALA A 406 4.32 -0.36 -35.73
CA ALA A 406 5.77 -0.23 -35.74
C ALA A 406 6.38 -0.36 -37.15
N LEU A 407 5.87 -1.29 -37.96
CA LEU A 407 6.27 -1.43 -39.37
C LEU A 407 5.86 -0.21 -40.20
N SER A 408 4.73 0.44 -39.89
CA SER A 408 4.26 1.64 -40.60
C SER A 408 5.20 2.84 -40.46
N HIS A 409 6.01 2.88 -39.39
CA HIS A 409 7.06 3.88 -39.19
C HIS A 409 8.36 3.55 -39.95
N VAL A 410 8.55 2.30 -40.38
CA VAL A 410 9.70 1.85 -41.18
C VAL A 410 9.37 1.90 -42.67
N TYR A 411 8.25 1.29 -43.07
CA TYR A 411 7.74 1.27 -44.43
C TYR A 411 6.69 2.37 -44.56
N VAL A 412 7.16 3.60 -44.76
CA VAL A 412 6.30 4.78 -44.70
C VAL A 412 5.57 5.00 -46.03
N ALA A 413 4.24 4.96 -46.00
CA ALA A 413 3.37 5.40 -47.09
C ALA A 413 2.32 6.37 -46.55
N SER A 414 1.92 7.37 -47.34
CA SER A 414 0.90 8.35 -46.92
C SER A 414 -0.35 8.30 -47.78
N GLY A 415 -1.51 8.17 -47.12
CA GLY A 415 -2.83 8.34 -47.71
C GLY A 415 -3.10 9.76 -48.22
N SER A 416 -2.26 10.75 -47.92
CA SER A 416 -2.34 12.08 -48.54
C SER A 416 -1.86 12.10 -50.00
N SER A 417 -1.20 11.04 -50.46
CA SER A 417 -0.75 10.89 -51.85
C SER A 417 -1.79 10.11 -52.67
N ALA A 418 -2.37 10.77 -53.68
CA ALA A 418 -3.25 10.23 -54.74
C ALA A 418 -4.53 9.44 -54.35
N CYS A 419 -4.94 9.42 -53.08
CA CYS A 419 -6.22 8.86 -52.67
C CYS A 419 -7.40 9.75 -53.09
N VAL A 420 -8.45 9.16 -53.67
CA VAL A 420 -9.52 9.90 -54.36
C VAL A 420 -10.95 9.66 -53.88
N SER A 421 -11.22 8.56 -53.16
CA SER A 421 -12.60 8.31 -52.73
C SER A 421 -12.77 7.28 -51.60
N THR A 422 -11.70 6.67 -51.10
CA THR A 422 -11.73 5.71 -49.99
C THR A 422 -10.49 5.93 -49.13
N ASP A 423 -10.61 5.79 -47.82
CA ASP A 423 -9.45 5.82 -46.94
C ASP A 423 -8.47 4.71 -47.35
N CYS A 424 -7.36 5.08 -47.98
CA CYS A 424 -6.36 4.12 -48.43
C CYS A 424 -5.54 3.54 -47.27
N GLY A 425 -5.55 4.23 -46.13
CA GLY A 425 -4.87 3.84 -44.90
C GLY A 425 -5.19 2.42 -44.44
N PRO A 426 -6.47 2.07 -44.24
CA PRO A 426 -6.89 0.70 -43.95
C PRO A 426 -6.29 -0.39 -44.86
N TYR A 427 -6.11 -0.14 -46.16
CA TYR A 427 -5.49 -1.12 -47.06
C TYR A 427 -3.98 -1.21 -46.91
N TRP A 428 -3.32 -0.09 -46.61
CA TRP A 428 -1.91 -0.10 -46.25
C TRP A 428 -1.67 -0.86 -44.94
N GLU A 429 -2.52 -0.61 -43.94
CA GLU A 429 -2.54 -1.33 -42.68
C GLU A 429 -2.75 -2.84 -42.91
N ALA A 430 -3.63 -3.22 -43.84
CA ALA A 430 -3.87 -4.62 -44.17
C ALA A 430 -2.60 -5.33 -44.67
N VAL A 431 -1.79 -4.69 -45.53
CA VAL A 431 -0.52 -5.27 -46.01
C VAL A 431 0.42 -5.50 -44.84
N LEU A 432 0.62 -4.48 -44.00
CA LEU A 432 1.51 -4.55 -42.85
C LEU A 432 1.03 -5.56 -41.80
N GLU A 433 -0.27 -5.63 -41.52
CA GLU A 433 -0.85 -6.62 -40.60
C GLU A 433 -0.70 -8.05 -41.13
N ASN A 434 -0.91 -8.29 -42.43
CA ASN A 434 -0.75 -9.62 -43.02
C ASN A 434 0.68 -10.15 -42.85
N ASP A 435 1.67 -9.28 -43.04
CA ASP A 435 3.09 -9.62 -42.93
C ASP A 435 3.69 -9.44 -41.54
N ALA A 436 2.98 -8.84 -40.59
CA ALA A 436 3.49 -8.50 -39.25
C ALA A 436 4.17 -9.68 -38.52
N PHE A 437 3.67 -10.91 -38.74
CA PHE A 437 4.23 -12.15 -38.17
C PHE A 437 4.81 -13.09 -39.24
N GLY A 438 4.88 -12.63 -40.48
CA GLY A 438 5.37 -13.39 -41.64
C GLY A 438 6.89 -13.30 -41.79
N ASN A 439 7.36 -13.23 -43.04
CA ASN A 439 8.77 -13.12 -43.37
C ASN A 439 9.11 -11.74 -43.94
N ALA A 440 10.19 -11.13 -43.46
CA ALA A 440 10.64 -9.82 -43.92
C ALA A 440 10.89 -9.76 -45.44
N ARG A 441 11.29 -10.88 -46.08
CA ARG A 441 11.43 -10.97 -47.54
C ARG A 441 10.11 -10.75 -48.28
N THR A 442 9.04 -11.36 -47.78
CA THR A 442 7.68 -11.20 -48.35
C THR A 442 7.22 -9.77 -48.19
N LEU A 443 7.39 -9.20 -46.99
CA LEU A 443 7.08 -7.81 -46.70
C LEU A 443 7.78 -6.85 -47.67
N LEU A 444 9.08 -7.03 -47.92
CA LEU A 444 9.81 -6.20 -48.87
C LEU A 444 9.23 -6.26 -50.30
N LYS A 445 8.82 -7.44 -50.74
CA LYS A 445 8.22 -7.61 -52.06
C LYS A 445 6.86 -6.93 -52.13
N ASP A 446 6.01 -7.14 -51.13
CA ASP A 446 4.65 -6.59 -51.07
C ASP A 446 4.67 -5.06 -50.96
N VAL A 447 5.62 -4.49 -50.20
CA VAL A 447 5.89 -3.04 -50.16
C VAL A 447 6.28 -2.52 -51.54
N ALA A 448 7.19 -3.20 -52.25
CA ALA A 448 7.73 -2.70 -53.52
C ALA A 448 6.71 -2.65 -54.66
N VAL A 449 5.70 -3.52 -54.63
CA VAL A 449 4.61 -3.54 -55.62
C VAL A 449 3.33 -2.90 -55.12
N ASN A 450 3.31 -2.32 -53.91
CA ASN A 450 2.11 -1.70 -53.39
C ASN A 450 1.78 -0.39 -54.14
N PRO A 451 0.54 -0.20 -54.62
CA PRO A 451 0.16 1.00 -55.37
C PRO A 451 0.19 2.30 -54.55
N LEU A 452 -0.10 2.27 -53.24
CA LEU A 452 0.01 3.46 -52.39
C LEU A 452 1.48 3.85 -52.20
N MET A 453 2.36 2.88 -51.93
CA MET A 453 3.80 3.10 -51.84
C MET A 453 4.36 3.62 -53.18
N GLY A 454 3.95 3.00 -54.28
CA GLY A 454 4.35 3.42 -55.62
C GLY A 454 3.91 4.83 -55.97
N SER A 455 2.71 5.24 -55.53
CA SER A 455 2.27 6.64 -55.65
C SER A 455 3.07 7.59 -54.76
N TYR A 456 3.34 7.20 -53.50
CA TYR A 456 3.97 8.05 -52.51
C TYR A 456 5.44 8.38 -52.83
N LEU A 457 6.16 7.41 -53.40
CA LEU A 457 7.58 7.52 -53.71
C LEU A 457 7.88 7.52 -55.22
N ASP A 458 6.88 7.84 -56.04
CA ASP A 458 6.98 7.95 -57.50
C ASP A 458 7.50 6.67 -58.22
N ASN A 459 7.25 5.48 -57.66
CA ASN A 459 7.57 4.21 -58.33
C ASN A 459 6.46 3.74 -59.29
N ALA A 460 5.23 4.21 -59.08
CA ALA A 460 4.12 3.91 -59.96
C ALA A 460 4.28 4.66 -61.30
N ASN A 461 4.20 3.94 -62.40
CA ASN A 461 4.46 4.43 -63.76
C ASN A 461 5.92 4.89 -63.97
N ASN A 462 6.86 4.36 -63.18
CA ASN A 462 8.27 4.73 -63.24
C ASN A 462 8.99 4.04 -64.41
N ALA A 463 9.07 4.71 -65.55
CA ALA A 463 9.60 4.16 -66.79
C ALA A 463 11.11 4.42 -66.97
N ALA A 464 11.80 3.49 -67.63
CA ALA A 464 13.21 3.58 -67.98
C ALA A 464 13.51 2.98 -69.37
N TYR A 465 12.94 3.59 -70.42
CA TYR A 465 13.12 3.18 -71.82
C TYR A 465 13.38 4.39 -72.72
N ASN A 466 13.98 4.19 -73.90
CA ASN A 466 14.21 5.25 -74.92
C ASN A 466 14.86 6.54 -74.38
N GLY A 467 15.81 6.43 -73.45
CA GLY A 467 16.50 7.57 -72.84
C GLY A 467 15.74 8.24 -71.69
N ILE A 468 14.56 7.74 -71.31
CA ILE A 468 13.88 8.12 -70.07
C ILE A 468 14.69 7.57 -68.89
N VAL A 469 15.04 8.45 -67.95
CA VAL A 469 15.70 8.08 -66.69
C VAL A 469 14.63 7.89 -65.62
N PRO A 470 14.60 6.75 -64.90
CA PRO A 470 13.60 6.50 -63.87
C PRO A 470 13.79 7.43 -62.67
N ASN A 471 12.68 7.73 -61.98
CA ASN A 471 12.70 8.41 -60.70
C ASN A 471 13.41 7.53 -59.65
N GLN A 472 14.26 8.15 -58.84
CA GLN A 472 15.14 7.48 -57.88
C GLN A 472 14.60 7.50 -56.44
N ASN A 473 13.48 8.18 -56.16
CA ASN A 473 12.95 8.36 -54.80
C ASN A 473 12.69 7.01 -54.13
N PHE A 474 11.87 6.14 -54.75
CA PHE A 474 11.62 4.81 -54.19
C PHE A 474 12.91 3.99 -53.98
N ALA A 475 13.80 3.94 -54.98
CA ALA A 475 15.06 3.21 -54.87
C ALA A 475 15.94 3.72 -53.71
N ARG A 476 15.98 5.05 -53.50
CA ARG A 476 16.70 5.69 -52.40
C ARG A 476 16.09 5.29 -51.06
N GLU A 477 14.79 5.51 -50.87
CA GLU A 477 14.16 5.26 -49.57
C GLU A 477 14.05 3.77 -49.23
N PHE A 478 13.90 2.91 -50.24
CA PHE A 478 13.89 1.46 -50.06
C PHE A 478 15.22 0.95 -49.49
N MET A 479 16.35 1.51 -49.94
CA MET A 479 17.66 1.23 -49.36
C MET A 479 17.89 2.00 -48.04
N GLN A 480 17.57 3.28 -48.00
CA GLN A 480 17.96 4.20 -46.94
C GLN A 480 17.13 4.09 -45.66
N LEU A 481 15.81 4.05 -45.80
CA LEU A 481 14.87 4.18 -44.68
C LEU A 481 14.17 2.88 -44.34
N MET A 482 14.13 1.92 -45.28
CA MET A 482 13.38 0.68 -45.10
C MET A 482 14.27 -0.55 -44.87
N THR A 483 15.52 -0.55 -45.36
CA THR A 483 16.37 -1.75 -45.33
C THR A 483 17.78 -1.55 -44.77
N ILE A 484 18.71 -1.06 -45.57
CA ILE A 484 20.15 -1.18 -45.30
C ILE A 484 20.78 0.10 -44.77
N GLY A 485 20.08 1.23 -44.76
CA GLY A 485 20.60 2.49 -44.23
C GLY A 485 21.76 3.08 -45.05
N THR A 486 22.18 4.28 -44.69
CA THR A 486 23.24 5.01 -45.41
C THR A 486 24.66 4.55 -45.06
N VAL A 487 24.84 3.87 -43.92
CA VAL A 487 26.14 3.42 -43.42
C VAL A 487 26.11 1.93 -43.07
N GLN A 488 27.24 1.25 -43.27
CA GLN A 488 27.42 -0.15 -42.89
C GLN A 488 27.31 -0.31 -41.37
N LEU A 489 26.65 -1.39 -40.93
CA LEU A 489 26.37 -1.68 -39.53
C LEU A 489 27.07 -2.97 -39.11
N ASN A 490 27.63 -2.95 -37.89
CA ASN A 490 27.93 -4.16 -37.14
C ASN A 490 26.61 -4.83 -36.71
N GLN A 491 26.70 -6.10 -36.30
CA GLN A 491 25.55 -6.87 -35.83
C GLN A 491 24.85 -6.22 -34.62
N ASP A 492 25.57 -5.45 -33.82
CA ASP A 492 25.06 -4.70 -32.66
C ASP A 492 24.43 -3.34 -33.02
N GLY A 493 24.31 -3.03 -34.31
CA GLY A 493 23.75 -1.78 -34.81
C GLY A 493 24.68 -0.57 -34.76
N THR A 494 25.92 -0.73 -34.29
CA THR A 494 26.92 0.34 -34.36
C THR A 494 27.45 0.49 -35.80
N ALA A 495 27.88 1.70 -36.17
CA ALA A 495 28.45 1.94 -37.49
C ALA A 495 29.80 1.23 -37.65
N VAL A 496 30.01 0.59 -38.81
CA VAL A 496 31.34 0.16 -39.23
C VAL A 496 32.16 1.40 -39.55
N LEU A 497 33.33 1.53 -38.94
CA LEU A 497 34.22 2.68 -39.11
C LEU A 497 35.42 2.30 -39.99
N ASP A 498 35.84 3.24 -40.83
CA ASP A 498 37.08 3.12 -41.59
C ASP A 498 38.33 3.35 -40.71
N ALA A 499 39.52 3.28 -41.31
CA ALA A 499 40.78 3.51 -40.61
C ALA A 499 40.92 4.92 -39.98
N ASN A 500 40.09 5.88 -40.38
CA ASN A 500 40.05 7.25 -39.87
C ASN A 500 38.93 7.47 -38.84
N GLY A 501 38.20 6.42 -38.46
CA GLY A 501 37.07 6.50 -37.54
C GLY A 501 35.79 7.07 -38.14
N GLN A 502 35.67 7.14 -39.47
CA GLN A 502 34.46 7.61 -40.17
C GLN A 502 33.53 6.46 -40.55
N PRO A 503 32.20 6.61 -40.45
CA PRO A 503 31.27 5.60 -40.90
C PRO A 503 31.43 5.25 -42.38
N VAL A 504 31.49 3.95 -42.70
CA VAL A 504 31.60 3.46 -44.08
C VAL A 504 30.23 3.54 -44.76
N PRO A 505 30.09 4.22 -45.92
CA PRO A 505 28.81 4.27 -46.65
C PRO A 505 28.36 2.89 -47.15
N THR A 506 27.06 2.61 -47.09
CA THR A 506 26.49 1.34 -47.61
C THR A 506 26.49 1.30 -49.13
N TYR A 507 26.21 2.43 -49.78
CA TYR A 507 26.08 2.55 -51.22
C TYR A 507 26.42 3.98 -51.68
N THR A 508 26.55 4.17 -53.00
CA THR A 508 26.82 5.47 -53.63
C THR A 508 25.62 6.00 -54.39
N GLN A 509 25.67 7.27 -54.81
CA GLN A 509 24.64 7.86 -55.70
C GLN A 509 24.51 7.11 -57.04
N SER A 510 25.59 6.50 -57.54
CA SER A 510 25.54 5.66 -58.74
C SER A 510 24.72 4.39 -58.49
N ASN A 511 24.87 3.76 -57.33
CA ASN A 511 24.09 2.57 -56.98
C ASN A 511 22.60 2.89 -56.87
N ILE A 512 22.23 4.08 -56.37
CA ILE A 512 20.84 4.54 -56.32
C ILE A 512 20.24 4.63 -57.73
N ALA A 513 20.97 5.20 -58.69
CA ALA A 513 20.52 5.29 -60.07
C ALA A 513 20.33 3.89 -60.70
N GLU A 514 21.25 2.96 -60.45
CA GLU A 514 21.15 1.59 -60.96
C GLU A 514 20.04 0.78 -60.26
N MET A 515 19.82 1.01 -58.97
CA MET A 515 18.69 0.45 -58.24
C MET A 515 17.36 0.96 -58.81
N ALA A 516 17.26 2.24 -59.16
CA ALA A 516 16.08 2.80 -59.83
C ALA A 516 15.86 2.20 -61.22
N ASN A 517 16.92 1.91 -61.97
CA ASN A 517 16.82 1.13 -63.21
C ASN A 517 16.28 -0.27 -62.93
N ALA A 518 16.78 -0.99 -61.92
CA ALA A 518 16.30 -2.32 -61.52
C ALA A 518 14.82 -2.33 -61.07
N LEU A 519 14.36 -1.24 -60.46
CA LEU A 519 12.98 -1.08 -59.97
C LEU A 519 12.07 -0.33 -60.97
N SER A 520 12.51 -0.12 -62.21
CA SER A 520 11.68 0.51 -63.26
C SER A 520 10.66 -0.45 -63.88
N GLY A 521 9.64 0.11 -64.53
CA GLY A 521 8.65 -0.64 -65.31
C GLY A 521 7.35 -0.96 -64.57
N TRP A 522 7.24 -0.67 -63.28
CA TRP A 522 6.00 -0.88 -62.51
C TRP A 522 4.97 0.21 -62.81
N LYS A 523 3.71 -0.20 -63.01
CA LYS A 523 2.57 0.69 -63.24
C LYS A 523 1.32 0.20 -62.53
N TYR A 524 0.30 1.04 -62.45
CA TYR A 524 -1.01 0.61 -61.94
C TYR A 524 -1.61 -0.50 -62.80
N ALA A 525 -2.28 -1.46 -62.16
CA ALA A 525 -2.79 -2.68 -62.79
C ALA A 525 -3.79 -2.43 -63.94
N ARG A 526 -4.56 -1.32 -63.91
CA ARG A 526 -5.51 -0.97 -64.97
C ARG A 526 -5.10 0.34 -65.65
N ALA A 527 -4.96 0.29 -66.97
CA ALA A 527 -4.62 1.45 -67.80
C ALA A 527 -5.85 2.33 -68.02
N GLY A 528 -5.69 3.66 -67.90
CA GLY A 528 -6.74 4.65 -68.21
C GLY A 528 -7.64 5.04 -67.04
N GLU A 529 -7.50 4.41 -65.87
CA GLU A 529 -8.06 4.95 -64.64
C GLU A 529 -7.17 6.12 -64.17
N LEU A 530 -7.76 7.28 -63.88
CA LEU A 530 -7.03 8.47 -63.43
C LEU A 530 -6.34 8.26 -62.06
N LEU A 531 -6.60 7.13 -61.38
CA LEU A 531 -6.48 6.96 -59.93
C LEU A 531 -6.07 5.52 -59.54
N PRO A 532 -5.30 5.33 -58.44
CA PRO A 532 -4.81 4.02 -58.03
C PRO A 532 -5.90 3.10 -57.45
N GLN A 533 -6.03 1.87 -57.95
CA GLN A 533 -6.76 0.79 -57.26
C GLN A 533 -5.88 0.20 -56.15
N ILE A 534 -5.97 0.78 -54.97
CA ILE A 534 -5.12 0.47 -53.81
C ILE A 534 -5.14 -0.99 -53.33
N GLN A 535 -6.14 -1.77 -53.73
CA GLN A 535 -6.31 -3.19 -53.40
C GLN A 535 -5.51 -4.12 -54.31
N VAL A 536 -5.04 -3.64 -55.47
CA VAL A 536 -4.39 -4.47 -56.48
C VAL A 536 -2.92 -4.05 -56.60
N PRO A 537 -1.97 -4.99 -56.45
CA PRO A 537 -0.56 -4.70 -56.67
C PRO A 537 -0.29 -4.06 -58.04
N MET A 538 0.75 -3.23 -58.11
CA MET A 538 1.29 -2.73 -59.37
C MET A 538 1.71 -3.89 -60.27
N VAL A 539 1.61 -3.69 -61.57
CA VAL A 539 1.97 -4.69 -62.58
C VAL A 539 3.19 -4.22 -63.37
N MET A 540 4.05 -5.16 -63.75
CA MET A 540 5.21 -4.89 -64.60
C MET A 540 4.77 -4.61 -66.04
N ALA A 541 5.24 -3.51 -66.60
CA ALA A 541 5.21 -3.22 -68.01
C ALA A 541 6.62 -3.38 -68.58
N GLU A 542 6.94 -4.55 -69.11
CA GLU A 542 8.30 -4.90 -69.58
C GLU A 542 8.88 -3.90 -70.58
N GLY A 543 8.05 -3.32 -71.46
CA GLY A 543 8.50 -2.28 -72.39
C GLY A 543 8.92 -0.97 -71.73
N TRP A 544 8.65 -0.80 -70.44
CA TRP A 544 9.06 0.36 -69.63
C TRP A 544 10.23 0.03 -68.68
N HIS A 545 10.63 -1.23 -68.58
CA HIS A 545 11.73 -1.65 -67.73
C HIS A 545 13.07 -1.48 -68.45
N ASN A 546 14.08 -0.96 -67.75
CA ASN A 546 15.44 -0.93 -68.27
C ASN A 546 16.00 -2.35 -68.30
N GLN A 547 16.40 -2.87 -69.46
CA GLN A 547 16.96 -4.24 -69.56
C GLN A 547 18.51 -4.26 -69.58
N GLY A 548 19.16 -3.14 -69.26
CA GLY A 548 20.62 -3.07 -69.14
C GLY A 548 21.15 -3.86 -67.93
N ALA A 549 22.44 -4.11 -67.87
CA ALA A 549 23.07 -4.59 -66.64
C ALA A 549 23.04 -3.47 -65.58
N LYS A 550 22.75 -3.80 -64.31
CA LYS A 550 22.61 -2.81 -63.23
C LYS A 550 23.52 -3.12 -62.05
N ASN A 551 24.40 -2.19 -61.68
CA ASN A 551 25.26 -2.32 -60.50
C ASN A 551 24.56 -1.78 -59.24
N ILE A 552 23.64 -2.57 -58.70
CA ILE A 552 22.66 -2.13 -57.69
C ILE A 552 23.28 -1.90 -56.30
N LEU A 553 24.37 -2.59 -55.95
CA LEU A 553 25.14 -2.41 -54.71
C LEU A 553 26.62 -2.73 -54.97
N PRO A 554 27.55 -2.26 -54.12
CA PRO A 554 28.97 -2.60 -54.24
C PRO A 554 29.20 -4.12 -54.38
N GLY A 555 29.72 -4.55 -55.54
CA GLY A 555 29.99 -5.96 -55.84
C GLY A 555 28.79 -6.78 -56.32
N ILE A 556 27.60 -6.18 -56.45
CA ILE A 556 26.38 -6.86 -56.91
C ILE A 556 25.90 -6.24 -58.23
N THR A 557 25.99 -7.00 -59.31
CA THR A 557 25.51 -6.60 -60.65
C THR A 557 24.44 -7.55 -61.14
N LEU A 558 23.28 -7.01 -61.50
CA LEU A 558 22.21 -7.73 -62.18
C LEU A 558 22.55 -7.86 -63.67
N PRO A 559 22.45 -9.05 -64.29
CA PRO A 559 22.75 -9.22 -65.71
C PRO A 559 21.74 -8.49 -66.62
N ALA A 560 22.22 -8.11 -67.80
CA ALA A 560 21.38 -7.53 -68.85
C ALA A 560 20.39 -8.54 -69.44
N GLY A 561 19.31 -8.04 -70.05
CA GLY A 561 18.28 -8.84 -70.73
C GLY A 561 17.28 -9.52 -69.79
N GLN A 562 17.33 -9.23 -68.49
CA GLN A 562 16.36 -9.75 -67.54
C GLN A 562 15.00 -9.09 -67.67
N ARG A 563 14.00 -9.85 -67.22
CA ARG A 563 12.62 -9.38 -67.05
C ARG A 563 12.51 -8.56 -65.77
N GLY A 564 11.64 -7.56 -65.77
CA GLY A 564 11.50 -6.66 -64.63
C GLY A 564 11.10 -7.35 -63.32
N GLU A 565 10.29 -8.41 -63.36
CA GLU A 565 9.95 -9.15 -62.14
C GLU A 565 11.12 -9.95 -61.57
N VAL A 566 12.03 -10.43 -62.44
CA VAL A 566 13.24 -11.14 -62.02
C VAL A 566 14.22 -10.18 -61.37
N ASP A 567 14.36 -8.98 -61.93
CA ASP A 567 15.16 -7.91 -61.33
C ASP A 567 14.60 -7.48 -59.96
N LEU A 568 13.28 -7.34 -59.81
CA LEU A 568 12.67 -7.08 -58.50
C LEU A 568 13.00 -8.18 -57.49
N ASP A 569 12.84 -9.45 -57.86
CA ASP A 569 13.14 -10.57 -56.96
C ASP A 569 14.63 -10.59 -56.56
N ALA A 570 15.54 -10.28 -57.50
CA ALA A 570 16.97 -10.16 -57.22
C ALA A 570 17.30 -8.97 -56.29
N VAL A 571 16.61 -7.83 -56.46
CA VAL A 571 16.72 -6.67 -55.56
C VAL A 571 16.25 -7.04 -54.15
N VAL A 572 15.07 -7.65 -54.01
CA VAL A 572 14.54 -8.08 -52.71
C VAL A 572 15.49 -9.07 -52.04
N GLU A 573 16.02 -10.05 -52.78
CA GLU A 573 16.98 -11.02 -52.26
C GLU A 573 18.29 -10.36 -51.80
N THR A 574 18.77 -9.39 -52.58
CA THR A 574 20.00 -8.64 -52.27
C THR A 574 19.84 -7.85 -50.97
N LEU A 575 18.75 -7.10 -50.82
CA LEU A 575 18.50 -6.29 -49.62
C LEU A 575 18.19 -7.17 -48.40
N PHE A 576 17.41 -8.24 -48.57
CA PHE A 576 17.07 -9.18 -47.51
C PHE A 576 18.31 -9.88 -46.91
N ASN A 577 19.25 -10.28 -47.75
CA ASN A 577 20.50 -10.93 -47.31
C ASN A 577 21.61 -9.96 -46.94
N HIS A 578 21.41 -8.65 -47.14
CA HIS A 578 22.42 -7.67 -46.77
C HIS A 578 22.67 -7.69 -45.25
N PRO A 579 23.93 -7.66 -44.78
CA PRO A 579 24.26 -7.73 -43.34
C PRO A 579 23.57 -6.66 -42.49
N ASN A 580 23.39 -5.45 -43.03
CA ASN A 580 22.73 -4.35 -42.30
C ASN A 580 21.25 -4.60 -41.97
N TYR A 581 20.52 -5.40 -42.75
CA TYR A 581 19.05 -5.39 -42.65
C TYR A 581 18.55 -5.89 -41.29
N GLY A 582 19.19 -6.92 -40.75
CA GLY A 582 18.90 -7.47 -39.41
C GLY A 582 19.04 -6.42 -38.30
N PRO A 583 20.24 -5.84 -38.06
CA PRO A 583 20.41 -4.80 -37.04
C PRO A 583 19.59 -3.54 -37.31
N PHE A 584 19.42 -3.14 -38.57
CA PHE A 584 18.60 -1.99 -38.95
C PHE A 584 17.14 -2.15 -38.49
N LEU A 585 16.49 -3.23 -38.94
CA LEU A 585 15.09 -3.47 -38.61
C LEU A 585 14.90 -3.76 -37.11
N SER A 586 15.85 -4.49 -36.50
CA SER A 586 15.85 -4.76 -35.06
C SER A 586 15.81 -3.47 -34.24
N ARG A 587 16.69 -2.51 -34.54
CA ARG A 587 16.71 -1.21 -33.85
C ARG A 587 15.37 -0.49 -33.98
N ARG A 588 14.81 -0.40 -35.20
CA ARG A 588 13.53 0.29 -35.43
C ARG A 588 12.37 -0.36 -34.68
N LEU A 589 12.25 -1.69 -34.73
CA LEU A 589 11.19 -2.40 -34.02
C LEU A 589 11.32 -2.25 -32.49
N ILE A 590 12.54 -2.33 -31.94
CA ILE A 590 12.75 -2.12 -30.50
C ILE A 590 12.36 -0.69 -30.09
N GLN A 591 12.70 0.31 -30.90
CA GLN A 591 12.34 1.72 -30.66
C GLN A 591 10.83 1.92 -30.50
N HIS A 592 10.04 1.29 -31.36
CA HIS A 592 8.59 1.46 -31.32
C HIS A 592 7.87 0.57 -30.29
N LEU A 593 8.44 -0.60 -29.95
CA LEU A 593 7.80 -1.57 -29.07
C LEU A 593 8.22 -1.47 -27.60
N VAL A 594 9.47 -1.09 -27.30
CA VAL A 594 10.05 -1.26 -25.96
C VAL A 594 10.76 -0.01 -25.45
N THR A 595 11.74 0.52 -26.19
CA THR A 595 12.57 1.63 -25.71
C THR A 595 13.21 2.42 -26.83
N SER A 596 13.22 3.75 -26.71
CA SER A 596 13.81 4.67 -27.70
C SER A 596 15.32 4.49 -27.85
N ASN A 597 15.99 3.94 -26.82
CA ASN A 597 17.45 3.88 -26.72
C ASN A 597 17.96 2.45 -26.38
N PRO A 598 17.76 1.46 -27.27
CA PRO A 598 18.21 0.10 -27.02
C PRO A 598 19.72 0.00 -26.96
N SER A 599 20.25 -0.87 -26.10
CA SER A 599 21.70 -1.11 -26.06
C SER A 599 22.16 -1.84 -27.32
N PRO A 600 23.44 -1.69 -27.73
CA PRO A 600 24.01 -2.48 -28.82
C PRO A 600 23.88 -3.99 -28.59
N ALA A 601 24.01 -4.43 -27.34
CA ALA A 601 23.86 -5.84 -26.98
C ALA A 601 22.43 -6.35 -27.21
N TYR A 602 21.42 -5.52 -26.99
CA TYR A 602 20.03 -5.86 -27.29
C TYR A 602 19.83 -6.01 -28.80
N ILE A 603 20.26 -5.01 -29.58
CA ILE A 603 20.19 -5.07 -31.05
C ILE A 603 20.89 -6.32 -31.58
N ALA A 604 22.09 -6.65 -31.08
CA ALA A 604 22.83 -7.83 -31.52
C ALA A 604 22.06 -9.14 -31.32
N ARG A 605 21.39 -9.32 -30.18
CA ARG A 605 20.59 -10.52 -29.90
C ARG A 605 19.40 -10.64 -30.84
N ILE A 606 18.70 -9.53 -31.09
CA ILE A 606 17.53 -9.52 -31.98
C ILE A 606 17.96 -9.68 -33.44
N ALA A 607 19.05 -9.05 -33.85
CA ALA A 607 19.62 -9.22 -35.18
C ALA A 607 20.08 -10.67 -35.43
N ALA A 608 20.53 -11.39 -34.39
CA ALA A 608 20.83 -12.82 -34.49
C ALA A 608 19.55 -13.65 -34.72
N VAL A 609 18.45 -13.35 -34.03
CA VAL A 609 17.14 -13.99 -34.27
C VAL A 609 16.61 -13.65 -35.67
N PHE A 610 16.83 -12.43 -36.15
CA PHE A 610 16.53 -12.09 -37.54
C PHE A 610 17.37 -12.93 -38.50
N ALA A 611 18.63 -13.24 -38.17
CA ALA A 611 19.47 -14.07 -39.02
C ALA A 611 19.03 -15.53 -39.06
N ASP A 612 18.58 -16.06 -37.93
CA ASP A 612 18.08 -17.41 -37.77
C ASP A 612 17.13 -17.46 -36.58
N ASP A 613 15.87 -17.85 -36.81
CA ASP A 613 14.84 -17.98 -35.77
C ASP A 613 15.01 -19.20 -34.84
N GLY A 614 16.10 -19.95 -35.00
CA GLY A 614 16.38 -21.20 -34.32
C GLY A 614 15.96 -22.44 -35.13
N ASN A 615 15.31 -22.25 -36.28
CA ASN A 615 14.93 -23.31 -37.22
C ASN A 615 15.57 -23.12 -38.61
N GLY A 616 16.56 -22.25 -38.74
CA GLY A 616 17.22 -21.93 -39.99
C GLY A 616 16.45 -20.93 -40.86
N VAL A 617 15.42 -20.25 -40.33
CA VAL A 617 14.62 -19.30 -41.10
C VAL A 617 15.07 -17.87 -40.80
N ARG A 618 15.72 -17.25 -41.78
CA ARG A 618 16.05 -15.82 -41.75
C ARG A 618 14.77 -14.97 -41.89
N GLY A 619 14.69 -13.89 -41.13
CA GLY A 619 13.67 -12.85 -41.29
C GLY A 619 12.27 -13.21 -40.81
N ASN A 620 12.12 -14.24 -39.97
CA ASN A 620 10.84 -14.56 -39.32
C ASN A 620 10.46 -13.44 -38.34
N LEU A 621 9.51 -12.58 -38.73
CA LEU A 621 9.12 -11.41 -37.95
C LEU A 621 8.39 -11.78 -36.66
N GLY A 622 7.62 -12.86 -36.64
CA GLY A 622 7.00 -13.37 -35.41
C GLY A 622 8.04 -13.77 -34.35
N ALA A 623 9.11 -14.45 -34.76
CA ALA A 623 10.21 -14.81 -33.88
C ALA A 623 10.99 -13.58 -33.38
N VAL A 624 11.25 -12.61 -34.27
CA VAL A 624 11.90 -11.34 -33.93
C VAL A 624 11.09 -10.56 -32.90
N VAL A 625 9.77 -10.39 -33.12
CA VAL A 625 8.87 -9.70 -32.18
C VAL A 625 8.85 -10.39 -30.82
N LYS A 626 8.74 -11.72 -30.80
CA LYS A 626 8.78 -12.49 -29.56
C LYS A 626 10.10 -12.30 -28.81
N ALA A 627 11.22 -12.33 -29.52
CA ALA A 627 12.54 -12.11 -28.94
C ALA A 627 12.70 -10.69 -28.38
N ILE A 628 12.20 -9.67 -29.08
CA ILE A 628 12.17 -8.28 -28.59
C ILE A 628 11.38 -8.23 -27.27
N LEU A 629 10.13 -8.66 -27.28
CA LEU A 629 9.25 -8.48 -26.13
C LEU A 629 9.71 -9.27 -24.89
N LEU A 630 10.41 -10.39 -25.05
CA LEU A 630 10.91 -11.22 -23.96
C LEU A 630 12.38 -10.98 -23.59
N ASP A 631 13.08 -10.06 -24.27
CA ASP A 631 14.47 -9.78 -23.97
C ASP A 631 14.64 -9.26 -22.52
N LYS A 632 15.76 -9.61 -21.90
CA LYS A 632 16.08 -9.20 -20.53
C LYS A 632 16.08 -7.68 -20.32
N GLU A 633 16.44 -6.88 -21.33
CA GLU A 633 16.36 -5.43 -21.26
C GLU A 633 14.91 -4.94 -21.32
N ALA A 634 14.07 -5.57 -22.14
CA ALA A 634 12.64 -5.29 -22.18
C ALA A 634 11.97 -5.63 -20.84
N ARG A 635 12.32 -6.76 -20.22
CA ARG A 635 11.72 -7.24 -18.96
C ARG A 635 12.31 -6.62 -17.69
N LYS A 636 13.42 -5.87 -17.77
CA LYS A 636 14.12 -5.32 -16.60
C LYS A 636 13.20 -4.51 -15.66
N GLY A 637 12.30 -3.70 -16.22
CA GLY A 637 11.35 -2.89 -15.44
C GLY A 637 10.16 -3.66 -14.83
N ASP A 638 10.05 -4.97 -15.07
CA ASP A 638 9.03 -5.81 -14.43
C ASP A 638 9.35 -6.06 -12.94
N ASP A 639 10.62 -5.87 -12.55
CA ASP A 639 11.06 -5.78 -11.16
C ASP A 639 11.29 -4.31 -10.80
N ALA A 640 10.47 -3.79 -9.88
CA ALA A 640 10.57 -2.41 -9.41
C ALA A 640 11.96 -2.06 -8.84
N ALA A 641 12.72 -3.05 -8.35
CA ALA A 641 14.07 -2.85 -7.84
C ALA A 641 15.13 -2.70 -8.95
N GLN A 642 14.79 -3.05 -10.20
CA GLN A 642 15.70 -3.01 -11.35
C GLN A 642 15.33 -1.94 -12.38
N VAL A 643 14.30 -1.13 -12.11
CA VAL A 643 13.86 -0.06 -13.00
C VAL A 643 15.01 0.90 -13.29
N ASP A 644 15.20 1.16 -14.57
CA ASP A 644 16.21 2.08 -15.07
C ASP A 644 15.51 3.33 -15.56
N SER A 645 15.76 4.46 -14.90
CA SER A 645 15.12 5.74 -15.23
C SER A 645 15.51 6.29 -16.61
N ALA A 646 16.55 5.73 -17.22
CA ALA A 646 16.98 6.04 -18.60
C ALA A 646 16.41 5.06 -19.64
N SER A 647 15.68 4.02 -19.22
CA SER A 647 15.03 3.04 -20.10
C SER A 647 13.60 3.45 -20.45
N GLY A 648 13.07 2.83 -21.49
CA GLY A 648 11.70 3.04 -21.95
C GLY A 648 11.58 4.00 -23.12
N HIS A 649 10.38 4.47 -23.38
CA HIS A 649 10.10 5.46 -24.41
C HIS A 649 8.87 6.32 -24.07
N TYR A 650 8.79 7.50 -24.69
CA TYR A 650 7.60 8.35 -24.59
C TYR A 650 6.50 7.81 -25.51
N MET A 651 5.27 7.71 -24.99
CA MET A 651 4.16 7.27 -25.81
C MET A 651 3.80 8.31 -26.85
N GLU A 652 3.95 7.94 -28.12
CA GLU A 652 3.41 8.70 -29.24
C GLU A 652 1.89 8.90 -29.10
N PRO A 653 1.31 9.99 -29.66
CA PRO A 653 -0.09 10.35 -29.42
C PRO A 653 -1.13 9.25 -29.61
N ALA A 654 -1.06 8.47 -30.69
CA ALA A 654 -2.01 7.40 -30.97
C ALA A 654 -1.92 6.28 -29.92
N LEU A 655 -0.68 5.90 -29.54
CA LEU A 655 -0.42 4.91 -28.50
C LEU A 655 -0.93 5.39 -27.13
N TYR A 656 -0.66 6.66 -26.79
CA TYR A 656 -1.11 7.27 -25.54
C TYR A 656 -2.64 7.30 -25.46
N LEU A 657 -3.33 7.73 -26.53
CA LEU A 657 -4.78 7.76 -26.60
C LEU A 657 -5.37 6.35 -26.39
N ALA A 658 -4.85 5.36 -27.09
CA ALA A 658 -5.31 3.97 -26.95
C ALA A 658 -5.04 3.40 -25.55
N ASN A 659 -3.86 3.66 -24.97
CA ASN A 659 -3.55 3.28 -23.58
C ASN A 659 -4.54 3.87 -22.58
N VAL A 660 -4.82 5.17 -22.69
CA VAL A 660 -5.79 5.85 -21.82
C VAL A 660 -7.18 5.23 -21.97
N MET A 661 -7.65 5.05 -23.20
CA MET A 661 -8.97 4.48 -23.47
C MET A 661 -9.09 3.03 -22.97
N ASN A 662 -8.03 2.23 -23.12
CA ASN A 662 -7.96 0.88 -22.60
C ASN A 662 -8.02 0.84 -21.07
N ALA A 663 -7.24 1.70 -20.40
CA ALA A 663 -7.20 1.73 -18.94
C ALA A 663 -8.54 2.13 -18.31
N VAL A 664 -9.26 3.11 -18.90
CA VAL A 664 -10.56 3.56 -18.38
C VAL A 664 -11.74 2.76 -18.92
N GLN A 665 -11.50 1.81 -19.84
CA GLN A 665 -12.52 1.05 -20.57
C GLN A 665 -13.49 1.97 -21.35
N GLY A 666 -12.94 3.01 -21.98
CA GLY A 666 -13.69 3.91 -22.85
C GLY A 666 -14.00 3.26 -24.21
N VAL A 667 -14.93 3.83 -24.97
CA VAL A 667 -15.39 3.30 -26.26
C VAL A 667 -15.21 4.35 -27.36
N TYR A 668 -14.77 3.92 -28.54
CA TYR A 668 -14.75 4.71 -29.76
C TYR A 668 -16.07 4.52 -30.52
N THR A 669 -16.88 5.56 -30.63
CA THR A 669 -18.26 5.46 -31.16
C THR A 669 -18.33 5.61 -32.68
N ASP A 670 -17.35 6.27 -33.30
CA ASP A 670 -17.32 6.58 -34.73
C ASP A 670 -15.90 7.00 -35.19
N ASP A 671 -15.78 7.59 -36.38
CA ASP A 671 -14.52 8.00 -37.01
C ASP A 671 -13.97 9.37 -36.57
N GLN A 672 -14.61 10.06 -35.62
CA GLN A 672 -14.11 11.36 -35.11
C GLN A 672 -12.76 11.23 -34.40
N VAL A 673 -12.32 10.02 -34.06
CA VAL A 673 -10.96 9.78 -33.55
C VAL A 673 -9.86 10.27 -34.51
N ARG A 674 -10.12 10.28 -35.83
CA ARG A 674 -9.21 10.90 -36.82
C ARG A 674 -8.94 12.38 -36.57
N ASN A 675 -9.96 13.11 -36.10
CA ASN A 675 -9.79 14.53 -35.81
C ASN A 675 -8.97 14.72 -34.53
N VAL A 676 -9.10 13.78 -33.59
CA VAL A 676 -8.41 13.83 -32.29
C VAL A 676 -6.93 13.48 -32.44
N ASP A 677 -6.58 12.39 -33.11
CA ASP A 677 -5.16 12.01 -33.26
C ASP A 677 -4.39 12.99 -34.17
N ALA A 678 -5.02 13.50 -35.22
CA ALA A 678 -4.48 14.58 -36.04
C ALA A 678 -4.22 15.84 -35.23
N ALA A 679 -5.17 16.27 -34.38
CA ALA A 679 -4.99 17.42 -33.50
C ALA A 679 -3.90 17.21 -32.44
N MET A 680 -3.60 15.96 -32.07
CA MET A 680 -2.47 15.62 -31.21
C MET A 680 -1.13 15.53 -31.96
N GLY A 681 -1.14 15.67 -33.30
CA GLY A 681 0.06 15.67 -34.14
C GLY A 681 0.40 14.35 -34.82
N GLN A 682 -0.50 13.34 -34.76
CA GLN A 682 -0.28 12.02 -35.37
C GLN A 682 -1.56 11.55 -36.09
N ALA A 683 -1.84 12.12 -37.27
CA ALA A 683 -2.94 11.65 -38.10
C ALA A 683 -2.59 10.27 -38.70
N LEU A 684 -3.12 9.17 -38.14
CA LEU A 684 -2.84 7.81 -38.64
C LEU A 684 -3.08 7.73 -40.15
N TYR A 685 -2.23 6.97 -40.82
CA TYR A 685 -2.19 6.79 -42.28
C TYR A 685 -1.80 8.02 -43.11
N SER A 686 -1.57 9.18 -42.48
CA SER A 686 -1.19 10.41 -43.16
C SER A 686 0.10 11.01 -42.58
N PRO A 687 1.23 10.26 -42.56
CA PRO A 687 2.51 10.83 -42.17
C PRO A 687 2.89 12.00 -43.08
N SER A 688 3.48 13.04 -42.49
CA SER A 688 3.85 14.27 -43.21
C SER A 688 5.20 14.19 -43.92
N SER A 689 5.98 13.13 -43.67
CA SER A 689 7.32 12.95 -44.24
C SER A 689 7.65 11.47 -44.46
N VAL A 690 8.69 11.21 -45.26
CA VAL A 690 9.26 9.86 -45.46
C VAL A 690 9.87 9.27 -44.17
N PHE A 691 10.08 10.08 -43.14
CA PHE A 691 10.47 9.64 -41.80
C PHE A 691 9.27 9.30 -40.92
N SER A 692 8.06 9.14 -41.47
CA SER A 692 6.82 9.04 -40.70
C SER A 692 6.49 10.37 -39.99
N TYR A 693 5.92 10.29 -38.79
CA TYR A 693 5.53 11.44 -37.95
C TYR A 693 6.71 12.09 -37.22
N TYR A 694 7.79 11.34 -37.01
CA TYR A 694 9.00 11.79 -36.32
C TYR A 694 10.22 11.01 -36.80
N SER A 695 11.38 11.65 -36.82
CA SER A 695 12.63 11.00 -37.17
C SER A 695 12.99 9.94 -36.14
N PRO A 696 13.28 8.70 -36.57
CA PRO A 696 13.70 7.63 -35.66
C PRO A 696 15.13 7.81 -35.11
N ASP A 697 15.83 8.87 -35.56
CA ASP A 697 17.14 9.30 -35.09
C ASP A 697 17.08 10.63 -34.31
N HIS A 698 15.88 11.13 -33.97
CA HIS A 698 15.76 12.32 -33.13
C HIS A 698 16.31 12.08 -31.72
N MET A 699 17.13 13.04 -31.25
CA MET A 699 17.79 13.01 -29.97
C MET A 699 17.43 14.24 -29.14
N LEU A 700 17.37 14.04 -27.83
CA LEU A 700 17.34 15.12 -26.86
C LEU A 700 18.71 15.83 -26.81
N PRO A 701 18.78 17.07 -26.26
CA PRO A 701 20.04 17.82 -26.14
C PRO A 701 21.16 17.10 -25.39
N ASN A 702 20.83 16.09 -24.57
CA ASN A 702 21.78 15.27 -23.84
C ASN A 702 22.31 14.06 -24.65
N GLY A 703 21.94 13.93 -25.93
CA GLY A 703 22.37 12.85 -26.82
C GLY A 703 21.59 11.54 -26.70
N THR A 704 20.53 11.49 -25.87
CA THR A 704 19.67 10.31 -25.76
C THR A 704 18.66 10.29 -26.90
N TYR A 705 18.50 9.14 -27.56
CA TYR A 705 17.41 8.95 -28.54
C TYR A 705 16.06 9.05 -27.85
N ALA A 706 15.17 9.89 -28.40
CA ALA A 706 13.78 9.96 -27.97
C ALA A 706 12.89 10.31 -29.18
N PRO A 707 12.81 9.46 -30.21
CA PRO A 707 12.12 9.77 -31.47
C PRO A 707 10.73 10.41 -31.30
N GLU A 708 9.91 9.80 -30.44
CA GLU A 708 8.52 10.19 -30.20
C GLU A 708 8.40 11.57 -29.56
N ALA A 709 9.43 12.02 -28.83
CA ALA A 709 9.47 13.34 -28.20
C ALA A 709 9.55 14.48 -29.23
N GLN A 710 9.88 14.21 -30.50
CA GLN A 710 9.84 15.22 -31.56
C GLN A 710 8.42 15.79 -31.76
N LEU A 711 7.37 15.01 -31.45
CA LEU A 711 5.98 15.46 -31.51
C LEU A 711 5.55 16.28 -30.27
N LEU A 712 6.34 16.26 -29.19
CA LEU A 712 6.06 16.96 -27.95
C LEU A 712 6.44 18.44 -28.05
N THR A 713 5.57 19.22 -28.71
CA THR A 713 5.64 20.68 -28.72
C THR A 713 4.75 21.28 -27.63
N ASN A 714 4.97 22.56 -27.27
CA ASN A 714 4.08 23.27 -26.34
C ASN A 714 2.62 23.25 -26.80
N ALA A 715 2.37 23.39 -28.11
CA ALA A 715 1.03 23.38 -28.68
C ALA A 715 0.40 21.98 -28.59
N ASN A 716 1.09 20.95 -29.07
CA ASN A 716 0.57 19.58 -29.08
C ASN A 716 0.39 19.04 -27.66
N GLY A 717 1.28 19.39 -26.72
CA GLY A 717 1.16 18.99 -25.32
C GLY A 717 -0.11 19.53 -24.66
N VAL A 718 -0.41 20.82 -24.82
CA VAL A 718 -1.63 21.44 -24.27
C VAL A 718 -2.89 20.87 -24.94
N THR A 719 -2.88 20.75 -26.28
CA THR A 719 -4.01 20.21 -27.03
C THR A 719 -4.31 18.76 -26.63
N LYS A 720 -3.27 17.92 -26.52
CA LYS A 720 -3.40 16.52 -26.09
C LYS A 720 -4.11 16.42 -24.74
N LEU A 721 -3.65 17.16 -23.73
CA LEU A 721 -4.26 17.12 -22.41
C LEU A 721 -5.70 17.66 -22.42
N GLY A 722 -5.97 18.76 -23.14
CA GLY A 722 -7.32 19.32 -23.27
C GLY A 722 -8.32 18.35 -23.95
N LEU A 723 -7.87 17.59 -24.94
CA LEU A 723 -8.67 16.58 -25.62
C LEU A 723 -8.97 15.39 -24.70
N ILE A 724 -7.98 14.88 -23.95
CA ILE A 724 -8.22 13.80 -22.97
C ILE A 724 -9.24 14.23 -21.91
N TYR A 725 -9.13 15.44 -21.38
CA TYR A 725 -10.11 15.94 -20.42
C TYR A 725 -11.52 16.06 -21.02
N SER A 726 -11.61 16.47 -22.29
CA SER A 726 -12.89 16.53 -23.02
C SER A 726 -13.48 15.13 -23.26
N ILE A 727 -12.65 14.11 -23.49
CA ILE A 727 -13.07 12.70 -23.57
C ILE A 727 -13.59 12.21 -22.21
N PHE A 728 -12.84 12.44 -21.14
CA PHE A 728 -13.22 12.01 -19.79
C PHE A 728 -14.51 12.66 -19.28
N THR A 729 -14.81 13.87 -19.72
CA THR A 729 -16.06 14.58 -19.43
C THR A 729 -17.17 14.30 -20.44
N ASN A 730 -16.97 13.36 -21.38
CA ASN A 730 -17.91 13.00 -22.46
C ASN A 730 -18.36 14.20 -23.32
N LYS A 731 -17.49 15.19 -23.50
CA LYS A 731 -17.71 16.38 -24.35
C LYS A 731 -17.09 16.25 -25.74
N GLN A 732 -16.15 15.33 -25.93
CA GLN A 732 -15.51 15.06 -27.21
C GLN A 732 -16.34 14.07 -28.03
N PRO A 733 -16.84 14.45 -29.23
CA PRO A 733 -17.53 13.52 -30.13
C PRO A 733 -16.62 12.36 -30.56
N GLY A 734 -17.21 11.18 -30.79
CA GLY A 734 -16.48 9.96 -31.16
C GLY A 734 -16.01 9.10 -29.99
N PHE A 735 -16.21 9.56 -28.75
CA PHE A 735 -15.72 8.88 -27.55
C PHE A 735 -16.80 8.81 -26.49
N GLN A 736 -16.80 7.74 -25.73
CA GLN A 736 -17.63 7.58 -24.55
C GLN A 736 -16.84 6.91 -23.43
N VAL A 737 -16.86 7.49 -22.22
CA VAL A 737 -16.35 6.86 -21.01
C VAL A 737 -17.50 6.67 -20.03
N ASN A 738 -17.82 5.41 -19.75
CA ASN A 738 -18.80 5.06 -18.72
C ASN A 738 -18.09 4.84 -17.38
N TRP A 739 -18.00 5.91 -16.58
CA TRP A 739 -17.34 5.87 -15.27
C TRP A 739 -17.98 4.93 -14.26
N LYS A 740 -19.21 4.44 -14.48
CA LYS A 740 -19.83 3.45 -13.59
C LYS A 740 -19.29 2.04 -13.80
N THR A 741 -18.81 1.73 -15.01
CA THR A 741 -18.25 0.42 -15.38
C THR A 741 -16.73 0.45 -15.52
N SER A 742 -16.10 1.60 -15.26
CA SER A 742 -14.65 1.74 -15.30
C SER A 742 -13.98 0.89 -14.20
N PRO A 743 -12.75 0.37 -14.40
CA PRO A 743 -12.03 -0.42 -13.37
C PRO A 743 -11.80 0.31 -12.03
N PHE A 744 -11.99 1.63 -12.02
CA PHE A 744 -11.81 2.52 -10.87
C PHE A 744 -13.12 2.82 -10.11
N SER A 745 -14.29 2.39 -10.61
CA SER A 745 -15.62 2.76 -10.10
C SER A 745 -16.06 2.05 -8.83
N ASN A 746 -15.40 0.94 -8.50
CA ASN A 746 -15.74 0.13 -7.33
C ASN A 746 -14.78 0.37 -6.16
N ALA A 747 -14.02 1.47 -6.20
CA ALA A 747 -13.11 1.81 -5.12
C ALA A 747 -13.87 2.08 -3.81
N THR A 748 -13.56 1.32 -2.76
CA THR A 748 -14.25 1.40 -1.47
C THR A 748 -13.65 2.44 -0.52
N SER A 749 -12.43 2.89 -0.82
CA SER A 749 -11.67 3.85 -0.02
C SER A 749 -10.67 4.61 -0.90
N THR A 750 -10.10 5.69 -0.37
CA THR A 750 -9.00 6.41 -1.02
C THR A 750 -7.81 5.49 -1.28
N ASP A 751 -7.45 4.62 -0.33
CA ASP A 751 -6.31 3.72 -0.48
C ASP A 751 -6.55 2.66 -1.57
N ASP A 752 -7.76 2.09 -1.64
CA ASP A 752 -8.11 1.15 -2.73
C ASP A 752 -8.09 1.85 -4.09
N PHE A 753 -8.60 3.08 -4.18
CA PHE A 753 -8.53 3.87 -5.40
C PHE A 753 -7.07 4.12 -5.84
N LEU A 754 -6.21 4.57 -4.91
CA LEU A 754 -4.80 4.82 -5.19
C LEU A 754 -4.05 3.53 -5.58
N ALA A 755 -4.40 2.39 -4.98
CA ALA A 755 -3.84 1.09 -5.35
C ALA A 755 -4.23 0.71 -6.79
N ARG A 756 -5.51 0.87 -7.17
CA ARG A 756 -5.98 0.64 -8.55
C ARG A 756 -5.22 1.48 -9.56
N VAL A 757 -5.05 2.77 -9.28
CA VAL A 757 -4.27 3.68 -10.12
C VAL A 757 -2.81 3.22 -10.21
N ASN A 758 -2.20 2.89 -9.07
CA ASN A 758 -0.82 2.43 -9.00
C ASN A 758 -0.57 1.20 -9.86
N HIS A 759 -1.41 0.18 -9.73
CA HIS A 759 -1.21 -1.10 -10.40
C HIS A 759 -1.61 -1.03 -11.88
N LEU A 760 -2.76 -0.43 -12.22
CA LEU A 760 -3.26 -0.45 -13.61
C LEU A 760 -2.63 0.62 -14.51
N LEU A 761 -2.27 1.78 -13.99
CA LEU A 761 -1.68 2.86 -14.81
C LEU A 761 -0.15 2.91 -14.69
N TYR A 762 0.38 2.60 -13.52
CA TYR A 762 1.81 2.80 -13.20
C TYR A 762 2.54 1.50 -12.88
N HIS A 763 1.94 0.33 -13.13
CA HIS A 763 2.58 -0.97 -12.91
C HIS A 763 3.35 -1.06 -11.57
N GLY A 764 2.71 -0.59 -10.49
CA GLY A 764 3.26 -0.62 -9.13
C GLY A 764 4.21 0.54 -8.77
N GLN A 765 4.49 1.44 -9.70
CA GLN A 765 5.54 2.47 -9.61
C GLN A 765 4.98 3.91 -9.67
N MET A 766 3.75 4.14 -9.19
CA MET A 766 3.16 5.49 -9.15
C MET A 766 4.03 6.43 -8.31
N PRO A 767 4.51 7.55 -8.89
CA PRO A 767 5.31 8.50 -8.14
C PRO A 767 4.57 9.08 -6.93
N ASP A 768 5.29 9.33 -5.83
CA ASP A 768 4.72 9.94 -4.62
C ASP A 768 4.07 11.30 -4.92
N SER A 769 4.61 12.07 -5.86
CA SER A 769 4.03 13.34 -6.29
C SER A 769 2.62 13.17 -6.89
N VAL A 770 2.40 12.12 -7.68
CA VAL A 770 1.07 11.79 -8.24
C VAL A 770 0.16 11.32 -7.11
N ARG A 771 0.65 10.41 -6.25
CA ARG A 771 -0.10 9.91 -5.08
C ARG A 771 -0.60 11.06 -4.21
N THR A 772 0.28 11.98 -3.81
CA THR A 772 -0.04 13.16 -3.00
C THR A 772 -1.05 14.07 -3.71
N THR A 773 -0.90 14.29 -5.02
CA THR A 773 -1.84 15.11 -5.79
C THR A 773 -3.26 14.53 -5.75
N LEU A 774 -3.40 13.23 -6.00
CA LEU A 774 -4.70 12.55 -5.97
C LEU A 774 -5.30 12.55 -4.56
N THR A 775 -4.51 12.23 -3.53
CA THR A 775 -4.95 12.26 -2.12
C THR A 775 -5.45 13.65 -1.72
N ASN A 776 -4.71 14.69 -2.06
CA ASN A 776 -5.08 16.07 -1.72
C ASN A 776 -6.36 16.50 -2.44
N TYR A 777 -6.54 16.12 -3.70
CA TYR A 777 -7.78 16.42 -4.42
C TYR A 777 -8.99 15.72 -3.78
N ILE A 778 -8.88 14.43 -3.42
CA ILE A 778 -9.96 13.70 -2.74
C ILE A 778 -10.28 14.37 -1.39
N ALA A 779 -9.24 14.69 -0.60
CA ALA A 779 -9.40 15.33 0.70
C ALA A 779 -10.01 16.74 0.61
N ALA A 780 -9.77 17.48 -0.47
CA ALA A 780 -10.37 18.80 -0.69
C ALA A 780 -11.86 18.74 -1.06
N ASN A 781 -12.38 17.56 -1.42
CA ASN A 781 -13.74 17.35 -1.94
C ASN A 781 -14.56 16.41 -1.04
N THR A 782 -14.53 16.61 0.28
CA THR A 782 -15.13 15.71 1.30
C THR A 782 -16.64 15.45 1.18
N GLY A 783 -17.37 16.18 0.33
CA GLY A 783 -18.79 15.96 0.04
C GLY A 783 -19.08 15.13 -1.21
N SER A 784 -18.05 14.77 -1.99
CA SER A 784 -18.17 14.06 -3.25
C SER A 784 -17.72 12.61 -3.09
N SER A 785 -18.44 11.68 -3.72
CA SER A 785 -17.95 10.30 -3.83
C SER A 785 -16.73 10.23 -4.76
N ILE A 786 -15.84 9.26 -4.56
CA ILE A 786 -14.72 8.99 -5.49
C ILE A 786 -15.26 8.83 -6.92
N ASN A 787 -16.38 8.13 -7.08
CA ASN A 787 -17.02 7.89 -8.38
C ASN A 787 -17.42 9.18 -9.12
N SER A 788 -17.92 10.19 -8.41
CA SER A 788 -18.24 11.49 -9.01
C SER A 788 -16.99 12.29 -9.40
N MET A 789 -15.82 11.95 -8.86
CA MET A 789 -14.54 12.63 -9.12
C MET A 789 -13.67 11.91 -10.15
N LEU A 790 -14.06 10.72 -10.63
CA LEU A 790 -13.24 9.90 -11.53
C LEU A 790 -12.74 10.60 -12.80
N PRO A 791 -13.53 11.44 -13.51
CA PRO A 791 -13.00 12.17 -14.66
C PRO A 791 -11.76 13.02 -14.32
N ASP A 792 -11.81 13.76 -13.21
CA ASP A 792 -10.74 14.65 -12.77
C ASP A 792 -9.55 13.86 -12.22
N LEU A 793 -9.84 12.84 -11.40
CA LEU A 793 -8.81 11.99 -10.80
C LEU A 793 -8.02 11.22 -11.87
N MET A 794 -8.70 10.64 -12.85
CA MET A 794 -8.03 9.96 -13.97
C MET A 794 -7.27 10.95 -14.82
N PHE A 795 -7.81 12.15 -15.10
CA PHE A 795 -7.09 13.16 -15.87
C PHE A 795 -5.77 13.56 -15.19
N MET A 796 -5.78 13.81 -13.88
CA MET A 796 -4.57 14.10 -13.12
C MET A 796 -3.59 12.92 -13.13
N ALA A 797 -4.09 11.69 -13.06
CA ALA A 797 -3.24 10.50 -13.13
C ALA A 797 -2.57 10.37 -14.52
N VAL A 798 -3.32 10.40 -15.62
CA VAL A 798 -2.76 10.16 -16.96
C VAL A 798 -1.96 11.34 -17.53
N SER A 799 -2.17 12.55 -16.99
CA SER A 799 -1.39 13.74 -17.39
C SER A 799 0.00 13.82 -16.78
N SER A 800 0.36 12.92 -15.85
CA SER A 800 1.71 12.90 -15.28
C SER A 800 2.76 12.52 -16.32
N ALA A 801 4.00 12.98 -16.14
CA ALA A 801 5.11 12.58 -17.01
C ALA A 801 5.38 11.07 -16.92
N ALA A 802 5.28 10.50 -15.71
CA ALA A 802 5.54 9.09 -15.46
C ALA A 802 4.54 8.17 -16.18
N TYR A 803 3.27 8.56 -16.30
CA TYR A 803 2.30 7.78 -17.07
C TYR A 803 2.53 7.90 -18.58
N GLN A 804 3.01 9.05 -19.06
CA GLN A 804 3.22 9.28 -20.50
C GLN A 804 4.43 8.55 -21.09
N THR A 805 5.22 7.88 -20.25
CA THR A 805 6.36 7.07 -20.62
C THR A 805 6.11 5.62 -20.26
N ILE A 806 6.48 4.70 -21.15
CA ILE A 806 6.53 3.26 -20.84
C ILE A 806 7.96 2.97 -20.41
N GLN A 807 8.21 2.82 -19.11
CA GLN A 807 9.54 2.55 -18.54
C GLN A 807 9.75 1.06 -18.32
#